data_AF-A0A2D7QJR7-F1
#
_entry.id   AF-A0A2D7QJR7-F1
#
_cell.length_a   1.000
_cell.length_b   1.000
_cell.length_c   1.000
_cell.angle_alpha   90.00
_cell.angle_beta   90.00
_cell.angle_gamma   90.00
#
_symmetry.space_group_name_H-M   'P 1'
#
loop_
_entity.id
_entity.type
_entity.pdbx_description
1 polymer ?
#
loop_
_entity_poly.entity_id
_entity_poly.type
_entity_poly.pdbx_seq_one_letter_code
_entity_poly.pdbx_strand_id
1 'polypeptide(L)'
;MTNDHHNISNHFKRNDINIKPKLAGKTVRSGTRYKTKFRCLKLIIGLIVSILSITLNEVLAQVLTSDQIFSTDHVLDVQIKVDPNDWIKICSQERNFEELSDLNRKESPPRNPFTYVEAQVTINDVTFPRVGIRKKGFLGSLSNTRPSLKVKLNHLDKNSQIDGITNLTFNNNQQDTSLMSQIMSYTLFNAVGSPAPRCNYAKLTVNGQNLGVYSHVERIHKPFLKRVFGNDNGSLYEGTLADFRPGWLNSFEHKLGSDQIGRQRIQQLIEVLNSKDENIEEAIDQLVDLKSFYNFWVMESLLGLWDGYSGNGNNFFFYLNPETDRLHFIPWGADHGFSRFRGKHQYNQPPPISVKTQGLICYRLYQIEACRQQYERTLRKIMLEYWKEDNLISEIQRLGTMIQPYLILDQKRTTKIKTIDNKKRKDKYKDFGKEISISNGNTNKQKKDTSTKIERSIVDFIRYRRQEIGNEIINGMPLWTIPPSEYWIKQKPPIELAKDWINYFRTASEQQIRQSITNEKFQNLPENVKKEIQIAAQSYLIKKSTNEDNLVKIAPANRGLFNRKLTYDNLEREYTVYIPSSYDEVSEVPLLLHFHGFGGSAGEGLIFSDMQKIAETEGFILVGPQGSSLGEKKRSHWNHQPKSAKHNKSDVDDLGFTSALIDEIFSNYSIDSKRIYACGYSNGAFLANSLSCYLSNKIAAVASIAGFMSTEIIKHHRPIHPTAVIIFHGTEDQIVPYEGIEGYALSIDRMIDYWIEFNSTDTIPDTNVFKNDSKKIESSAYGKKNSLKYGEAKVEHYSYKNGRNQVSVEHYKIIEGNHWPQISYQGSNISRLVWDFVSRYDIHGLRQH
;
A
#
# COMPACT_ATOMS: atom_id res chain seq x y z
N MET A 1 82.72 -36.96 -8.77
CA MET A 1 81.53 -37.82 -8.67
C MET A 1 80.33 -36.89 -8.84
N THR A 2 79.79 -36.77 -10.06
CA THR A 2 78.85 -37.69 -10.74
C THR A 2 77.46 -37.63 -10.11
N ASN A 3 76.53 -36.85 -10.70
CA ASN A 3 75.57 -37.26 -11.77
C ASN A 3 74.40 -38.09 -11.16
N ASP A 4 73.11 -37.93 -11.49
CA ASP A 4 72.40 -37.12 -12.51
C ASP A 4 70.88 -37.02 -12.13
N HIS A 5 69.98 -36.21 -12.73
CA HIS A 5 70.09 -35.34 -13.91
C HIS A 5 69.36 -33.96 -13.77
N HIS A 6 68.22 -33.73 -14.45
CA HIS A 6 67.85 -32.47 -15.14
C HIS A 6 66.32 -32.42 -15.45
N ASN A 7 65.62 -31.35 -15.91
CA ASN A 7 65.83 -29.89 -16.11
C ASN A 7 64.47 -29.24 -16.56
N ILE A 8 64.17 -27.93 -16.57
CA ILE A 8 64.71 -26.70 -15.93
C ILE A 8 63.60 -25.61 -15.87
N SER A 9 63.88 -24.44 -15.27
CA SER A 9 62.96 -23.30 -15.08
C SER A 9 63.28 -22.03 -15.92
N ASN A 10 62.51 -20.95 -15.68
CA ASN A 10 62.84 -19.51 -15.83
C ASN A 10 62.60 -18.72 -17.16
N HIS A 11 61.55 -17.88 -17.12
CA HIS A 11 61.57 -16.40 -16.96
C HIS A 11 62.56 -15.45 -17.70
N PHE A 12 62.01 -14.27 -18.10
CA PHE A 12 62.64 -12.94 -18.35
C PHE A 12 63.62 -12.83 -19.56
N LYS A 13 63.74 -11.71 -20.31
CA LYS A 13 63.70 -10.26 -19.95
C LYS A 13 63.53 -9.32 -21.17
N ARG A 14 63.49 -8.00 -20.92
CA ARG A 14 63.33 -6.86 -21.87
C ARG A 14 64.52 -6.63 -22.83
N ASN A 15 64.30 -5.89 -23.93
CA ASN A 15 64.78 -4.49 -24.06
C ASN A 15 64.27 -3.78 -25.34
N ASP A 16 64.16 -2.45 -25.27
CA ASP A 16 63.81 -1.53 -26.36
C ASP A 16 65.02 -1.22 -27.28
N ILE A 17 64.77 -0.61 -28.46
CA ILE A 17 65.34 0.69 -28.87
C ILE A 17 64.78 1.15 -30.24
N ASN A 18 64.63 2.48 -30.39
CA ASN A 18 64.21 3.18 -31.61
C ASN A 18 65.32 3.25 -32.68
N ILE A 19 64.97 3.45 -33.97
CA ILE A 19 65.62 4.43 -34.88
C ILE A 19 64.88 4.54 -36.24
N LYS A 20 64.82 5.78 -36.75
CA LYS A 20 64.39 6.22 -38.10
C LYS A 20 65.52 7.13 -38.67
N PRO A 21 65.48 7.59 -39.93
CA PRO A 21 65.17 6.92 -41.20
C PRO A 21 66.24 7.28 -42.27
N LYS A 22 66.05 6.91 -43.55
CA LYS A 22 66.39 7.80 -44.70
C LYS A 22 65.77 7.36 -46.03
N LEU A 23 65.59 8.32 -46.94
CA LEU A 23 65.17 8.09 -48.34
C LEU A 23 66.36 8.25 -49.29
N ALA A 24 66.28 7.59 -50.45
CA ALA A 24 66.29 8.21 -51.80
C ALA A 24 66.85 7.23 -52.87
N GLY A 25 66.47 7.38 -54.16
CA GLY A 25 67.33 6.82 -55.22
C GLY A 25 66.73 6.30 -56.55
N LYS A 26 65.90 7.09 -57.26
CA LYS A 26 65.77 7.08 -58.75
C LYS A 26 65.32 5.78 -59.48
N THR A 27 65.15 5.73 -60.82
CA THR A 27 64.14 6.35 -61.72
C THR A 27 64.09 5.54 -63.06
N VAL A 28 63.05 5.69 -63.90
CA VAL A 28 62.99 5.46 -65.38
C VAL A 28 62.52 4.09 -65.94
N ARG A 29 61.30 4.11 -66.55
CA ARG A 29 60.74 3.32 -67.72
C ARG A 29 60.75 1.77 -67.63
N SER A 30 59.87 1.02 -68.31
CA SER A 30 58.83 1.32 -69.34
C SER A 30 57.52 0.52 -69.07
N GLY A 31 56.62 0.37 -70.07
CA GLY A 31 55.56 -0.67 -70.06
C GLY A 31 54.12 -0.21 -69.86
N THR A 32 53.46 0.29 -70.91
CA THR A 32 52.10 0.83 -70.84
C THR A 32 51.00 -0.24 -70.95
N ARG A 33 50.62 -0.95 -69.87
CA ARG A 33 49.41 -1.82 -69.91
C ARG A 33 48.59 -2.09 -68.62
N TYR A 34 48.90 -1.48 -67.46
CA TYR A 34 48.20 -1.81 -66.18
C TYR A 34 47.54 -0.65 -65.39
N LYS A 35 47.52 0.58 -65.92
CA LYS A 35 47.11 1.76 -65.11
C LYS A 35 45.61 1.88 -64.80
N THR A 36 44.70 1.28 -65.58
CA THR A 36 43.25 1.38 -65.31
C THR A 36 42.81 0.49 -64.15
N LYS A 37 43.21 -0.80 -64.15
CA LYS A 37 42.84 -1.74 -63.07
C LYS A 37 43.36 -1.31 -61.70
N PHE A 38 44.57 -0.74 -61.60
CA PHE A 38 45.11 -0.31 -60.30
C PHE A 38 44.46 0.95 -59.71
N ARG A 39 43.88 1.84 -60.53
CA ARG A 39 43.10 2.99 -60.00
C ARG A 39 41.74 2.54 -59.47
N CYS A 40 41.05 1.68 -60.20
CA CYS A 40 39.84 1.02 -59.69
C CYS A 40 40.16 0.19 -58.44
N LEU A 41 41.22 -0.63 -58.43
CA LEU A 41 41.56 -1.45 -57.27
C LEU A 41 41.95 -0.63 -56.04
N LYS A 42 42.63 0.52 -56.18
CA LYS A 42 42.88 1.41 -55.04
C LYS A 42 41.64 2.19 -54.58
N LEU A 43 40.73 2.56 -55.48
CA LEU A 43 39.43 3.13 -55.09
C LEU A 43 38.52 2.08 -54.44
N ILE A 44 38.53 0.84 -54.90
CA ILE A 44 37.75 -0.28 -54.36
C ILE A 44 38.33 -0.75 -53.02
N ILE A 45 39.66 -0.89 -52.87
CA ILE A 45 40.26 -1.16 -51.56
C ILE A 45 40.07 0.04 -50.63
N GLY A 46 40.12 1.28 -51.13
CA GLY A 46 39.77 2.48 -50.36
C GLY A 46 38.32 2.43 -49.86
N LEU A 47 37.36 2.16 -50.75
CA LEU A 47 35.95 2.00 -50.39
C LEU A 47 35.74 0.82 -49.45
N ILE A 48 36.38 -0.34 -49.69
CA ILE A 48 36.24 -1.53 -48.84
C ILE A 48 36.84 -1.25 -47.46
N VAL A 49 37.97 -0.55 -47.34
CA VAL A 49 38.53 -0.17 -46.03
C VAL A 49 37.69 0.90 -45.34
N SER A 50 37.13 1.89 -46.06
CA SER A 50 36.21 2.86 -45.44
C SER A 50 34.86 2.22 -45.07
N ILE A 51 34.33 1.32 -45.89
CA ILE A 51 33.09 0.58 -45.63
C ILE A 51 33.32 -0.41 -44.48
N LEU A 52 34.44 -1.13 -44.40
CA LEU A 52 34.78 -1.91 -43.20
C LEU A 52 35.03 -1.03 -41.98
N SER A 53 35.55 0.19 -42.12
CA SER A 53 35.70 1.11 -40.98
C SER A 53 34.34 1.65 -40.49
N ILE A 54 33.38 1.80 -41.40
CA ILE A 54 32.00 2.17 -41.08
C ILE A 54 31.27 0.96 -40.48
N THR A 55 31.37 -0.23 -41.07
CA THR A 55 30.68 -1.43 -40.56
C THR A 55 31.35 -2.07 -39.33
N LEU A 56 32.62 -1.81 -39.02
CA LEU A 56 33.16 -2.10 -37.69
C LEU A 56 32.57 -1.16 -36.62
N ASN A 57 32.22 0.08 -36.97
CA ASN A 57 31.49 0.97 -36.06
C ASN A 57 30.00 0.58 -35.94
N GLU A 58 29.39 0.00 -36.97
CA GLU A 58 27.98 -0.43 -36.96
C GLU A 58 27.76 -1.89 -36.47
N VAL A 59 28.81 -2.68 -36.26
CA VAL A 59 28.73 -4.08 -35.76
C VAL A 59 29.54 -4.30 -34.46
N LEU A 60 29.97 -3.21 -33.80
CA LEU A 60 30.19 -3.26 -32.35
C LEU A 60 28.82 -3.17 -31.66
N ALA A 61 28.28 -4.32 -31.24
CA ALA A 61 27.08 -4.37 -30.41
C ALA A 61 27.28 -3.49 -29.17
N GLN A 62 26.46 -2.44 -29.02
CA GLN A 62 26.64 -1.43 -28.00
C GLN A 62 26.49 -2.04 -26.61
N VAL A 63 27.60 -2.32 -25.94
CA VAL A 63 27.59 -2.95 -24.61
C VAL A 63 27.04 -1.92 -23.60
N LEU A 64 25.85 -2.19 -23.06
CA LEU A 64 25.33 -1.45 -21.91
C LEU A 64 26.31 -1.59 -20.75
N THR A 65 26.70 -0.47 -20.15
CA THR A 65 27.51 -0.44 -18.94
C THR A 65 26.66 -0.22 -17.69
N SER A 66 27.20 -0.57 -16.52
CA SER A 66 26.55 -0.33 -15.24
C SER A 66 26.26 1.14 -14.98
N ASP A 67 27.09 2.05 -15.48
CA ASP A 67 26.95 3.48 -15.21
C ASP A 67 25.94 4.13 -16.15
N GLN A 68 25.78 3.61 -17.37
CA GLN A 68 24.68 3.98 -18.26
C GLN A 68 23.33 3.63 -17.63
N ILE A 69 23.11 2.38 -17.19
CA ILE A 69 21.79 1.99 -16.67
C ILE A 69 21.41 2.71 -15.36
N PHE A 70 22.38 3.25 -14.61
CA PHE A 70 22.15 3.99 -13.37
C PHE A 70 22.37 5.51 -13.44
N SER A 71 22.71 6.09 -14.59
CA SER A 71 22.80 7.56 -14.77
C SER A 71 21.41 8.20 -14.69
N THR A 72 21.23 9.14 -13.77
CA THR A 72 19.97 9.87 -13.57
C THR A 72 19.71 10.96 -14.63
N ASP A 73 20.43 10.95 -15.74
CA ASP A 73 20.39 11.97 -16.80
C ASP A 73 19.44 11.59 -17.95
N HIS A 74 18.94 10.35 -17.95
CA HIS A 74 17.99 9.84 -18.95
C HIS A 74 17.07 8.78 -18.35
N VAL A 75 15.93 8.55 -19.00
CA VAL A 75 15.01 7.45 -18.69
C VAL A 75 15.31 6.28 -19.61
N LEU A 76 15.55 5.09 -19.06
CA LEU A 76 15.71 3.87 -19.87
C LEU A 76 14.40 3.50 -20.56
N ASP A 77 14.44 3.12 -21.83
CA ASP A 77 13.30 2.43 -22.47
C ASP A 77 13.45 0.92 -22.24
N VAL A 78 12.46 0.29 -21.60
CA VAL A 78 12.49 -1.14 -21.27
C VAL A 78 11.29 -1.83 -21.92
N GLN A 79 11.57 -2.53 -23.02
CA GLN A 79 10.60 -3.29 -23.80
C GLN A 79 10.64 -4.76 -23.38
N ILE A 80 9.52 -5.31 -22.91
CA ILE A 80 9.39 -6.68 -22.44
C ILE A 80 8.42 -7.44 -23.35
N LYS A 81 8.83 -8.62 -23.82
CA LYS A 81 7.96 -9.59 -24.50
C LYS A 81 7.92 -10.88 -23.68
N VAL A 82 6.72 -11.31 -23.30
CA VAL A 82 6.44 -12.46 -22.44
C VAL A 82 5.15 -13.12 -22.91
N ASP A 83 4.96 -14.43 -22.68
CA ASP A 83 3.69 -15.09 -22.98
C ASP A 83 2.53 -14.41 -22.20
N PRO A 84 1.37 -14.15 -22.83
CA PRO A 84 0.25 -13.48 -22.15
C PRO A 84 -0.25 -14.19 -20.88
N ASN A 85 -0.19 -15.52 -20.82
CA ASN A 85 -0.61 -16.30 -19.66
C ASN A 85 0.41 -16.19 -18.51
N ASP A 86 1.71 -16.22 -18.84
CA ASP A 86 2.77 -15.98 -17.86
C ASP A 86 2.77 -14.51 -17.35
N TRP A 87 2.32 -13.55 -18.16
CA TRP A 87 2.06 -12.18 -17.70
C TRP A 87 0.85 -12.08 -16.76
N ILE A 88 -0.28 -12.73 -17.09
CA ILE A 88 -1.46 -12.82 -16.21
C ILE A 88 -1.06 -13.45 -14.86
N LYS A 89 -0.31 -14.56 -14.91
CA LYS A 89 0.26 -15.26 -13.75
C LYS A 89 1.17 -14.36 -12.92
N ILE A 90 2.07 -13.60 -13.53
CA ILE A 90 2.88 -12.59 -12.83
C ILE A 90 1.97 -11.60 -12.12
N CYS A 91 0.98 -11.04 -12.81
CA CYS A 91 0.06 -10.06 -12.26
C CYS A 91 -0.78 -10.61 -11.09
N SER A 92 -1.22 -11.87 -11.13
CA SER A 92 -2.07 -12.48 -10.10
C SER A 92 -1.34 -13.06 -8.89
N GLN A 93 -0.01 -13.15 -8.88
CA GLN A 93 0.71 -13.64 -7.69
C GLN A 93 0.60 -12.66 -6.50
N GLU A 94 0.28 -13.15 -5.30
CA GLU A 94 0.17 -12.33 -4.09
C GLU A 94 1.05 -12.85 -2.94
N ARG A 95 0.93 -12.25 -1.75
CA ARG A 95 1.65 -12.64 -0.52
C ARG A 95 0.64 -12.70 0.62
N ASN A 96 0.56 -13.84 1.30
CA ASN A 96 -0.31 -14.01 2.47
C ASN A 96 0.21 -13.22 3.68
N PHE A 97 -0.70 -12.71 4.51
CA PHE A 97 -0.42 -12.05 5.78
C PHE A 97 -0.01 -13.05 6.89
N GLU A 98 -0.52 -14.29 6.85
CA GLU A 98 -0.25 -15.32 7.86
C GLU A 98 1.23 -15.74 7.89
N GLU A 99 1.91 -15.73 6.73
CA GLU A 99 3.36 -15.93 6.59
C GLU A 99 4.19 -14.86 7.34
N LEU A 100 3.58 -13.75 7.75
CA LEU A 100 4.25 -12.61 8.37
C LEU A 100 4.08 -12.56 9.90
N SER A 101 3.42 -13.56 10.51
CA SER A 101 3.21 -13.59 11.96
C SER A 101 4.47 -13.94 12.76
N ASP A 102 4.57 -13.42 13.98
CA ASP A 102 5.84 -13.27 14.71
C ASP A 102 6.65 -14.54 14.94
N LEU A 103 5.99 -15.65 15.28
CA LEU A 103 6.65 -16.93 15.51
C LEU A 103 7.40 -17.39 14.25
N ASN A 104 6.76 -17.27 13.09
CA ASN A 104 7.37 -17.56 11.80
C ASN A 104 8.50 -16.58 11.46
N ARG A 105 8.37 -15.31 11.91
CA ARG A 105 9.37 -14.25 11.70
C ARG A 105 10.65 -14.49 12.49
N LYS A 106 10.57 -14.96 13.74
CA LYS A 106 11.74 -15.24 14.60
C LYS A 106 12.58 -16.40 14.04
N GLU A 107 11.90 -17.47 13.63
CA GLU A 107 12.53 -18.72 13.18
C GLU A 107 13.07 -18.67 11.75
N SER A 108 12.57 -17.77 10.88
CA SER A 108 12.93 -17.76 9.45
C SER A 108 12.67 -16.40 8.77
N PRO A 109 13.30 -16.10 7.62
CA PRO A 109 12.92 -14.96 6.77
C PRO A 109 11.59 -15.19 6.01
N PRO A 110 10.89 -14.14 5.53
CA PRO A 110 9.60 -14.32 4.87
C PRO A 110 9.76 -15.04 3.51
N ARG A 111 8.98 -16.10 3.28
CA ARG A 111 9.00 -16.84 2.00
C ARG A 111 8.80 -15.90 0.81
N ASN A 112 9.47 -16.15 -0.32
CA ASN A 112 9.19 -15.46 -1.59
C ASN A 112 8.20 -16.28 -2.44
N PRO A 113 6.94 -15.86 -2.61
CA PRO A 113 5.96 -16.60 -3.43
C PRO A 113 6.14 -16.38 -4.94
N PHE A 114 6.92 -15.37 -5.35
CA PHE A 114 6.99 -14.95 -6.75
C PHE A 114 7.93 -15.81 -7.59
N THR A 115 7.39 -16.44 -8.62
CA THR A 115 8.05 -17.36 -9.55
C THR A 115 8.58 -16.64 -10.79
N TYR A 116 9.69 -17.12 -11.35
CA TYR A 116 10.18 -16.64 -12.66
C TYR A 116 9.43 -17.29 -13.82
N VAL A 117 9.28 -16.53 -14.90
CA VAL A 117 8.80 -16.96 -16.22
C VAL A 117 9.80 -16.49 -17.29
N GLU A 118 9.85 -17.13 -18.45
CA GLU A 118 10.75 -16.72 -19.54
C GLU A 118 10.22 -15.50 -20.29
N ALA A 119 11.11 -14.60 -20.69
CA ALA A 119 10.81 -13.41 -21.48
C ALA A 119 12.02 -12.96 -22.32
N GLN A 120 11.75 -12.19 -23.37
CA GLN A 120 12.72 -11.28 -23.98
C GLN A 120 12.61 -9.91 -23.31
N VAL A 121 13.74 -9.28 -23.00
CA VAL A 121 13.81 -7.88 -22.55
C VAL A 121 14.82 -7.12 -23.40
N THR A 122 14.38 -6.01 -24.00
CA THR A 122 15.25 -5.05 -24.69
C THR A 122 15.34 -3.79 -23.83
N ILE A 123 16.57 -3.28 -23.64
CA ILE A 123 16.87 -2.09 -22.82
C ILE A 123 17.57 -1.09 -23.72
N ASN A 124 16.93 0.05 -23.95
CA ASN A 124 17.21 0.93 -25.08
C ASN A 124 17.23 0.07 -26.37
N ASP A 125 18.39 -0.11 -27.01
CA ASP A 125 18.54 -0.90 -28.22
C ASP A 125 19.11 -2.32 -27.99
N VAL A 126 19.53 -2.65 -26.76
CA VAL A 126 20.21 -3.93 -26.44
C VAL A 126 19.20 -4.99 -26.03
N THR A 127 19.13 -6.08 -26.80
CA THR A 127 18.18 -7.19 -26.57
C THR A 127 18.81 -8.35 -25.81
N PHE A 128 18.20 -8.72 -24.68
CA PHE A 128 18.44 -9.95 -23.94
C PHE A 128 17.31 -10.95 -24.26
N PRO A 129 17.55 -11.98 -25.10
CA PRO A 129 16.46 -12.76 -25.70
C PRO A 129 15.83 -13.82 -24.77
N ARG A 130 16.55 -14.28 -23.73
CA ARG A 130 16.15 -15.37 -22.84
C ARG A 130 16.39 -15.05 -21.37
N VAL A 131 15.68 -14.05 -20.87
CA VAL A 131 15.74 -13.63 -19.45
C VAL A 131 14.59 -14.23 -18.64
N GLY A 132 14.71 -14.18 -17.32
CA GLY A 132 13.63 -14.56 -16.41
C GLY A 132 13.02 -13.31 -15.79
N ILE A 133 11.70 -13.14 -15.85
CA ILE A 133 11.00 -12.04 -15.16
C ILE A 133 10.06 -12.57 -14.08
N ARG A 134 9.83 -11.77 -13.03
CA ARG A 134 8.86 -12.08 -11.96
C ARG A 134 8.33 -10.83 -11.27
N LYS A 135 7.19 -10.97 -10.59
CA LYS A 135 6.68 -9.96 -9.64
C LYS A 135 7.65 -9.79 -8.45
N LYS A 136 7.72 -8.56 -7.95
CA LYS A 136 8.32 -8.14 -6.68
C LYS A 136 7.21 -7.46 -5.87
N GLY A 137 7.20 -7.70 -4.57
CA GLY A 137 6.47 -6.82 -3.65
C GLY A 137 6.43 -7.33 -2.22
N PHE A 138 6.27 -6.37 -1.31
CA PHE A 138 5.63 -6.56 -0.01
C PHE A 138 4.27 -5.86 -0.03
N LEU A 139 3.43 -6.09 0.98
CA LEU A 139 1.99 -5.76 0.99
C LEU A 139 1.62 -4.41 0.32
N GLY A 140 2.21 -3.30 0.76
CA GLY A 140 1.91 -1.95 0.24
C GLY A 140 2.30 -1.69 -1.23
N SER A 141 3.14 -2.54 -1.82
CA SER A 141 3.69 -2.39 -3.18
C SER A 141 3.10 -3.35 -4.22
N LEU A 142 2.23 -4.28 -3.80
CA LEU A 142 1.58 -5.23 -4.70
C LEU A 142 0.57 -4.51 -5.61
N SER A 143 0.61 -4.87 -6.89
CA SER A 143 -0.31 -4.40 -7.91
C SER A 143 -0.53 -5.51 -8.92
N ASN A 144 -1.77 -5.65 -9.37
CA ASN A 144 -2.17 -6.65 -10.36
C ASN A 144 -2.35 -6.01 -11.76
N THR A 145 -2.05 -4.71 -11.90
CA THR A 145 -2.09 -3.94 -13.16
C THR A 145 -0.76 -3.24 -13.48
N ARG A 146 0.00 -2.80 -12.47
CA ARG A 146 1.37 -2.27 -12.61
C ARG A 146 2.31 -2.95 -11.60
N PRO A 147 2.56 -4.26 -11.70
CA PRO A 147 3.44 -4.97 -10.75
C PRO A 147 4.85 -4.41 -10.77
N SER A 148 5.50 -4.33 -9.61
CA SER A 148 6.97 -4.16 -9.56
C SER A 148 7.63 -5.44 -10.07
N LEU A 149 8.74 -5.34 -10.80
CA LEU A 149 9.40 -6.47 -11.46
C LEU A 149 10.84 -6.69 -10.99
N LYS A 150 11.27 -7.94 -11.00
CA LYS A 150 12.68 -8.36 -11.00
C LYS A 150 12.96 -9.07 -12.32
N VAL A 151 13.94 -8.57 -13.07
CA VAL A 151 14.50 -9.27 -14.24
C VAL A 151 15.76 -10.00 -13.80
N LYS A 152 15.98 -11.22 -14.31
CA LYS A 152 17.22 -11.99 -14.20
C LYS A 152 17.76 -12.21 -15.61
N LEU A 153 18.79 -11.44 -15.95
CA LEU A 153 19.46 -11.50 -17.24
C LEU A 153 20.04 -12.90 -17.46
N ASN A 154 20.71 -13.46 -16.44
CA ASN A 154 21.30 -14.79 -16.49
C ASN A 154 20.34 -15.95 -16.11
N HIS A 155 19.07 -15.86 -16.48
CA HIS A 155 18.10 -16.92 -16.13
C HIS A 155 18.41 -18.22 -16.88
N LEU A 156 18.61 -18.14 -18.20
CA LEU A 156 18.82 -19.30 -19.08
C LEU A 156 20.26 -19.30 -19.63
N ASP A 157 20.64 -18.29 -20.41
CA ASP A 157 22.05 -17.99 -20.67
C ASP A 157 22.72 -17.60 -19.35
N LYS A 158 23.79 -18.30 -18.94
CA LYS A 158 24.46 -18.05 -17.66
C LYS A 158 25.46 -16.90 -17.71
N ASN A 159 25.87 -16.48 -18.91
CA ASN A 159 26.86 -15.43 -19.14
C ASN A 159 26.23 -14.03 -19.30
N SER A 160 24.92 -13.96 -19.57
CA SER A 160 24.13 -12.73 -19.76
C SER A 160 24.18 -11.78 -18.54
N GLN A 161 24.84 -10.62 -18.72
CA GLN A 161 25.07 -9.62 -17.67
C GLN A 161 25.27 -8.20 -18.24
N ILE A 162 25.26 -7.21 -17.35
CA ILE A 162 25.74 -5.83 -17.57
C ILE A 162 26.79 -5.54 -16.48
N ASP A 163 28.09 -5.54 -16.80
CA ASP A 163 29.19 -5.31 -15.84
C ASP A 163 29.05 -6.04 -14.48
N GLY A 164 28.84 -7.36 -14.51
CA GLY A 164 28.61 -8.18 -13.30
C GLY A 164 27.17 -8.18 -12.79
N ILE A 165 26.30 -7.28 -13.28
CA ILE A 165 24.89 -7.19 -12.90
C ILE A 165 24.10 -8.21 -13.71
N THR A 166 23.60 -9.23 -13.01
CA THR A 166 22.77 -10.31 -13.56
C THR A 166 21.27 -10.10 -13.27
N ASN A 167 20.91 -9.05 -12.51
CA ASN A 167 19.55 -8.80 -12.06
C ASN A 167 19.21 -7.31 -12.01
N LEU A 168 18.06 -6.96 -12.59
CA LEU A 168 17.51 -5.60 -12.59
C LEU A 168 16.26 -5.54 -11.70
N THR A 169 16.04 -4.41 -11.03
CA THR A 169 14.83 -4.13 -10.23
C THR A 169 14.06 -3.00 -10.87
N PHE A 170 12.75 -3.13 -11.03
CA PHE A 170 11.87 -2.03 -11.44
C PHE A 170 10.74 -1.92 -10.43
N ASN A 171 10.78 -0.88 -9.59
CA ASN A 171 9.74 -0.58 -8.60
C ASN A 171 8.64 0.29 -9.22
N ASN A 172 7.38 -0.09 -9.00
CA ASN A 172 6.20 0.57 -9.58
C ASN A 172 5.86 1.92 -8.93
N ASN A 173 6.54 2.25 -7.82
CA ASN A 173 6.38 3.45 -7.01
C ASN A 173 4.92 3.80 -6.69
N GLN A 174 4.05 2.80 -6.48
CA GLN A 174 2.61 3.06 -6.34
C GLN A 174 2.23 3.86 -5.08
N GLN A 175 3.10 3.86 -4.07
CA GLN A 175 2.92 4.62 -2.82
C GLN A 175 3.61 6.00 -2.87
N ASP A 176 4.63 6.17 -3.71
CA ASP A 176 5.30 7.46 -3.93
C ASP A 176 4.54 8.31 -4.97
N THR A 177 3.65 9.17 -4.48
CA THR A 177 2.90 10.12 -5.32
C THR A 177 3.75 11.21 -5.98
N SER A 178 5.06 11.30 -5.68
CA SER A 178 6.00 12.19 -6.38
C SER A 178 6.80 11.47 -7.47
N LEU A 179 6.94 10.15 -7.38
CA LEU A 179 7.91 9.29 -8.08
C LEU A 179 9.40 9.59 -7.78
N MET A 180 9.72 10.66 -7.05
CA MET A 180 11.07 11.16 -6.79
C MET A 180 11.72 10.57 -5.54
N SER A 181 10.93 10.17 -4.54
CA SER A 181 11.41 9.95 -3.16
C SER A 181 12.49 8.87 -3.09
N GLN A 182 12.37 7.82 -3.90
CA GLN A 182 13.33 6.71 -3.89
C GLN A 182 14.71 7.09 -4.47
N ILE A 183 14.76 7.85 -5.58
CA ILE A 183 16.03 8.35 -6.15
C ILE A 183 16.64 9.37 -5.19
N MET A 184 15.87 10.39 -4.81
CA MET A 184 16.34 11.48 -3.94
C MET A 184 16.87 10.97 -2.60
N SER A 185 16.25 9.93 -2.02
CA SER A 185 16.71 9.32 -0.78
C SER A 185 18.07 8.64 -0.95
N TYR A 186 18.21 7.70 -1.89
CA TYR A 186 19.47 6.95 -2.04
C TYR A 186 20.64 7.82 -2.52
N THR A 187 20.37 8.85 -3.34
CA THR A 187 21.38 9.86 -3.70
C THR A 187 21.91 10.57 -2.45
N LEU A 188 21.03 10.98 -1.53
CA LEU A 188 21.44 11.63 -0.28
C LEU A 188 22.17 10.68 0.70
N PHE A 189 21.74 9.42 0.83
CA PHE A 189 22.48 8.43 1.63
C PHE A 189 23.92 8.27 1.11
N ASN A 190 24.10 8.05 -0.20
CA ASN A 190 25.44 7.95 -0.78
C ASN A 190 26.25 9.25 -0.58
N ALA A 191 25.62 10.43 -0.71
CA ALA A 191 26.29 11.72 -0.54
C ALA A 191 26.87 11.92 0.86
N VAL A 192 26.18 11.48 1.93
CA VAL A 192 26.71 11.54 3.31
C VAL A 192 27.72 10.44 3.64
N GLY A 193 28.07 9.59 2.66
CA GLY A 193 28.93 8.42 2.89
C GLY A 193 28.23 7.26 3.60
N SER A 194 26.90 7.15 3.50
CA SER A 194 26.15 5.96 3.93
C SER A 194 25.91 5.05 2.71
N PRO A 195 26.44 3.81 2.70
CA PRO A 195 26.23 2.83 1.63
C PRO A 195 24.77 2.71 1.17
N ALA A 196 24.45 3.04 -0.09
CA ALA A 196 23.08 2.92 -0.62
C ALA A 196 22.99 2.58 -2.12
N PRO A 197 21.94 1.87 -2.57
CA PRO A 197 21.76 1.50 -3.98
C PRO A 197 21.74 2.71 -4.92
N ARG A 198 22.31 2.60 -6.11
CA ARG A 198 22.00 3.54 -7.20
C ARG A 198 20.55 3.34 -7.66
N CYS A 199 19.92 4.41 -8.14
CA CYS A 199 18.57 4.35 -8.68
C CYS A 199 18.39 5.34 -9.84
N ASN A 200 17.80 4.85 -10.94
CA ASN A 200 17.44 5.62 -12.13
C ASN A 200 15.93 5.46 -12.41
N TYR A 201 15.43 5.99 -13.53
CA TYR A 201 14.10 5.73 -14.05
C TYR A 201 14.12 4.80 -15.28
N ALA A 202 13.06 4.03 -15.42
CA ALA A 202 12.76 3.27 -16.63
C ALA A 202 11.29 3.44 -17.04
N LYS A 203 11.03 3.65 -18.33
CA LYS A 203 9.72 3.57 -18.97
C LYS A 203 9.51 2.12 -19.39
N LEU A 204 8.62 1.41 -18.71
CA LEU A 204 8.36 -0.02 -19.00
C LEU A 204 7.21 -0.17 -20.00
N THR A 205 7.42 -1.03 -20.99
CA THR A 205 6.40 -1.47 -21.94
C THR A 205 6.38 -3.00 -21.95
N VAL A 206 5.22 -3.62 -21.79
CA VAL A 206 5.07 -5.09 -21.76
C VAL A 206 4.07 -5.49 -22.85
N ASN A 207 4.49 -6.36 -23.77
CA ASN A 207 3.67 -6.81 -24.91
C ASN A 207 3.02 -5.66 -25.69
N GLY A 208 3.74 -4.53 -25.84
CA GLY A 208 3.26 -3.30 -26.48
C GLY A 208 2.47 -2.34 -25.57
N GLN A 209 2.02 -2.78 -24.39
CA GLN A 209 1.32 -1.92 -23.43
C GLN A 209 2.33 -1.09 -22.61
N ASN A 210 2.29 0.24 -22.72
CA ASN A 210 3.07 1.15 -21.88
C ASN A 210 2.52 1.14 -20.43
N LEU A 211 3.35 0.73 -19.47
CA LEU A 211 3.03 0.70 -18.04
C LEU A 211 3.48 1.98 -17.30
N GLY A 212 4.16 2.90 -17.99
CA GLY A 212 4.65 4.16 -17.44
C GLY A 212 6.02 4.06 -16.77
N VAL A 213 6.30 5.01 -15.88
CA VAL A 213 7.61 5.20 -15.25
C VAL A 213 7.74 4.36 -13.98
N TYR A 214 8.90 3.72 -13.83
CA TYR A 214 9.32 2.91 -12.69
C TYR A 214 10.68 3.40 -12.17
N SER A 215 10.97 3.22 -10.87
CA SER A 215 12.34 3.36 -10.35
C SER A 215 13.16 2.10 -10.65
N HIS A 216 14.23 2.26 -11.42
CA HIS A 216 15.22 1.21 -11.65
C HIS A 216 16.25 1.19 -10.52
N VAL A 217 16.16 0.23 -9.58
CA VAL A 217 17.02 0.17 -8.39
C VAL A 217 18.11 -0.90 -8.53
N GLU A 218 19.35 -0.52 -8.21
CA GLU A 218 20.51 -1.41 -8.11
C GLU A 218 20.25 -2.56 -7.11
N ARG A 219 20.64 -3.79 -7.47
CA ARG A 219 20.52 -4.93 -6.57
C ARG A 219 21.71 -4.95 -5.61
N ILE A 220 21.43 -4.82 -4.31
CA ILE A 220 22.39 -5.08 -3.23
C ILE A 220 22.86 -6.55 -3.37
N HIS A 221 24.10 -6.72 -3.85
CA HIS A 221 24.73 -7.97 -4.29
C HIS A 221 26.21 -7.69 -4.62
N LYS A 222 26.96 -8.70 -5.08
CA LYS A 222 28.40 -8.60 -5.39
C LYS A 222 28.85 -7.32 -6.12
N PRO A 223 28.24 -6.87 -7.24
CA PRO A 223 28.68 -5.62 -7.91
C PRO A 223 28.51 -4.37 -7.04
N PHE A 224 27.40 -4.26 -6.31
CA PHE A 224 27.14 -3.19 -5.35
C PHE A 224 28.16 -3.21 -4.20
N LEU A 225 28.42 -4.40 -3.62
CA LEU A 225 29.36 -4.54 -2.50
C LEU A 225 30.77 -4.12 -2.92
N LYS A 226 31.24 -4.62 -4.06
CA LYS A 226 32.54 -4.23 -4.64
C LYS A 226 32.60 -2.73 -4.96
N ARG A 227 31.52 -2.12 -5.45
CA ARG A 227 31.43 -0.68 -5.74
C ARG A 227 31.54 0.20 -4.50
N VAL A 228 31.00 -0.23 -3.37
CA VAL A 228 30.83 0.62 -2.17
C VAL A 228 31.85 0.32 -1.07
N PHE A 229 32.23 -0.95 -0.90
CA PHE A 229 33.18 -1.40 0.13
C PHE A 229 34.52 -1.87 -0.44
N GLY A 230 34.73 -1.81 -1.76
CA GLY A 230 35.88 -2.43 -2.45
C GLY A 230 35.83 -3.96 -2.51
N ASN A 231 35.09 -4.60 -1.59
CA ASN A 231 35.11 -6.02 -1.31
C ASN A 231 33.70 -6.63 -1.32
N ASP A 232 33.54 -7.80 -1.92
CA ASP A 232 32.27 -8.52 -2.07
C ASP A 232 32.27 -9.97 -1.52
N ASN A 233 33.20 -10.26 -0.60
CA ASN A 233 33.39 -11.60 -0.03
C ASN A 233 32.80 -11.79 1.38
N GLY A 234 32.38 -10.69 2.04
CA GLY A 234 31.71 -10.74 3.34
C GLY A 234 30.28 -11.28 3.30
N SER A 235 29.65 -11.34 4.47
CA SER A 235 28.28 -11.88 4.62
C SER A 235 27.21 -10.80 4.56
N LEU A 236 26.20 -10.98 3.72
CA LEU A 236 25.13 -10.03 3.42
C LEU A 236 23.76 -10.58 3.83
N TYR A 237 22.96 -9.76 4.50
CA TYR A 237 21.60 -10.07 4.96
C TYR A 237 20.59 -8.98 4.59
N GLU A 238 19.31 -9.34 4.45
CA GLU A 238 18.16 -8.42 4.39
C GLU A 238 17.29 -8.61 5.64
N GLY A 239 16.98 -7.49 6.31
CA GLY A 239 16.05 -7.39 7.41
C GLY A 239 14.68 -6.93 6.91
N THR A 240 13.67 -7.75 7.11
CA THR A 240 12.26 -7.47 6.78
C THR A 240 11.41 -7.76 8.00
N LEU A 241 10.90 -6.73 8.69
CA LEU A 241 10.25 -6.88 9.99
C LEU A 241 11.08 -7.79 10.91
N ALA A 242 12.30 -7.35 11.24
CA ALA A 242 13.34 -8.10 11.95
C ALA A 242 14.30 -7.15 12.69
N ASP A 243 14.76 -7.55 13.88
CA ASP A 243 15.61 -6.74 14.74
C ASP A 243 16.48 -7.64 15.65
N PHE A 244 17.53 -7.08 16.25
CA PHE A 244 18.61 -7.83 16.90
C PHE A 244 18.26 -8.23 18.34
N ARG A 245 17.25 -9.10 18.49
CA ARG A 245 16.66 -9.52 19.77
C ARG A 245 16.90 -11.00 20.07
N PRO A 246 16.84 -11.43 21.35
CA PRO A 246 16.90 -12.84 21.71
C PRO A 246 15.88 -13.69 20.92
N GLY A 247 16.34 -14.80 20.34
CA GLY A 247 15.52 -15.68 19.50
C GLY A 247 15.29 -15.21 18.05
N TRP A 248 15.70 -14.00 17.67
CA TRP A 248 15.52 -13.47 16.30
C TRP A 248 16.69 -13.78 15.35
N LEU A 249 17.70 -14.56 15.76
CA LEU A 249 18.92 -14.85 14.98
C LEU A 249 18.64 -15.31 13.54
N ASN A 250 17.60 -16.13 13.34
CA ASN A 250 17.25 -16.72 12.04
C ASN A 250 16.30 -15.84 11.20
N SER A 251 15.78 -14.76 11.75
CA SER A 251 14.79 -13.87 11.10
C SER A 251 15.30 -13.13 9.87
N PHE A 252 16.62 -12.91 9.80
CA PHE A 252 17.33 -12.22 8.72
C PHE A 252 17.58 -13.16 7.53
N GLU A 253 17.26 -12.70 6.31
CA GLU A 253 17.46 -13.49 5.09
C GLU A 253 18.92 -13.39 4.64
N HIS A 254 19.67 -14.49 4.73
CA HIS A 254 21.03 -14.59 4.19
C HIS A 254 21.01 -14.50 2.66
N LYS A 255 21.90 -13.67 2.08
CA LYS A 255 21.96 -13.39 0.64
C LYS A 255 23.24 -13.87 -0.02
N LEU A 256 24.38 -13.68 0.64
CA LEU A 256 25.74 -13.93 0.13
C LEU A 256 26.70 -14.09 1.30
N GLY A 257 27.81 -14.82 1.08
CA GLY A 257 28.91 -14.96 2.03
C GLY A 257 28.83 -16.24 2.86
N SER A 258 29.47 -16.23 4.02
CA SER A 258 29.42 -17.33 4.99
C SER A 258 28.31 -17.07 6.01
N ASP A 259 27.22 -17.84 5.94
CA ASP A 259 26.12 -17.70 6.90
C ASP A 259 26.60 -18.04 8.33
N GLN A 260 27.52 -18.99 8.49
CA GLN A 260 28.09 -19.33 9.80
C GLN A 260 28.76 -18.12 10.48
N ILE A 261 29.67 -17.43 9.77
CA ILE A 261 30.38 -16.27 10.32
C ILE A 261 29.42 -15.10 10.54
N GLY A 262 28.48 -14.88 9.62
CA GLY A 262 27.48 -13.82 9.74
C GLY A 262 26.53 -14.04 10.92
N ARG A 263 26.01 -15.26 11.12
CA ARG A 263 25.18 -15.61 12.29
C ARG A 263 25.95 -15.49 13.60
N GLN A 264 27.23 -15.88 13.64
CA GLN A 264 28.08 -15.65 14.82
C GLN A 264 28.14 -14.15 15.18
N ARG A 265 28.36 -13.26 14.21
CA ARG A 265 28.39 -11.80 14.46
C ARG A 265 27.02 -11.20 14.80
N ILE A 266 25.94 -11.71 14.19
CA ILE A 266 24.56 -11.33 14.57
C ILE A 266 24.25 -11.76 16.01
N GLN A 267 24.65 -12.97 16.41
CA GLN A 267 24.43 -13.49 17.77
C GLN A 267 25.20 -12.68 18.83
N GLN A 268 26.47 -12.34 18.57
CA GLN A 268 27.25 -11.44 19.42
C GLN A 268 26.56 -10.08 19.60
N LEU A 269 25.97 -9.52 18.53
CA LEU A 269 25.25 -8.24 18.61
C LEU A 269 23.92 -8.37 19.38
N ILE A 270 23.20 -9.49 19.24
CA ILE A 270 22.01 -9.79 20.06
C ILE A 270 22.38 -9.87 21.55
N GLU A 271 23.52 -10.49 21.89
CA GLU A 271 24.01 -10.60 23.27
C GLU A 271 24.38 -9.24 23.86
N VAL A 272 25.14 -8.42 23.12
CA VAL A 272 25.47 -7.03 23.51
C VAL A 272 24.20 -6.20 23.71
N LEU A 273 23.24 -6.24 22.78
CA LEU A 273 21.99 -5.46 22.86
C LEU A 273 21.01 -5.96 23.93
N ASN A 274 21.19 -7.18 24.45
CA ASN A 274 20.43 -7.72 25.58
C ASN A 274 21.16 -7.56 26.94
N SER A 275 22.45 -7.22 26.93
CA SER A 275 23.24 -6.96 28.14
C SER A 275 22.74 -5.75 28.93
N LYS A 276 23.07 -5.68 30.22
CA LYS A 276 22.87 -4.47 31.05
C LYS A 276 24.13 -3.60 31.15
N ASP A 277 25.08 -3.76 30.23
CA ASP A 277 26.37 -3.06 30.28
C ASP A 277 26.21 -1.54 30.13
N GLU A 278 26.98 -0.79 30.90
CA GLU A 278 27.07 0.67 30.85
C GLU A 278 27.94 1.11 29.65
N ASN A 279 28.92 0.29 29.23
CA ASN A 279 29.84 0.55 28.12
C ASN A 279 29.28 0.13 26.74
N ILE A 280 27.96 0.00 26.60
CA ILE A 280 27.34 -0.58 25.39
C ILE A 280 27.61 0.20 24.09
N GLU A 281 27.96 1.50 24.13
CA GLU A 281 28.41 2.21 22.91
C GLU A 281 29.67 1.57 22.31
N GLU A 282 30.69 1.28 23.13
CA GLU A 282 31.92 0.63 22.68
C GLU A 282 31.67 -0.82 22.25
N ALA A 283 30.87 -1.57 23.01
CA ALA A 283 30.51 -2.95 22.68
C ALA A 283 29.72 -3.07 21.36
N ILE A 284 28.93 -2.06 20.99
CA ILE A 284 28.29 -1.99 19.67
C ILE A 284 29.32 -1.61 18.59
N ASP A 285 30.23 -0.66 18.83
CA ASP A 285 31.23 -0.26 17.83
C ASP A 285 32.19 -1.40 17.44
N GLN A 286 32.50 -2.32 18.37
CA GLN A 286 33.26 -3.53 18.07
C GLN A 286 32.56 -4.45 17.04
N LEU A 287 31.24 -4.33 16.86
CA LEU A 287 30.44 -5.23 16.01
C LEU A 287 29.77 -4.50 14.81
N VAL A 288 29.57 -3.19 14.90
CA VAL A 288 28.88 -2.33 13.93
C VAL A 288 29.76 -1.12 13.65
N ASP A 289 29.87 -0.66 12.40
CA ASP A 289 30.54 0.62 12.12
C ASP A 289 29.64 1.77 12.60
N LEU A 290 29.85 2.27 13.83
CA LEU A 290 28.97 3.31 14.40
C LEU A 290 29.02 4.61 13.59
N LYS A 291 30.15 4.93 12.96
CA LYS A 291 30.29 6.13 12.12
C LYS A 291 29.38 6.06 10.89
N SER A 292 29.36 4.92 10.20
CA SER A 292 28.41 4.68 9.10
C SER A 292 26.98 4.53 9.60
N PHE A 293 26.78 3.91 10.76
CA PHE A 293 25.45 3.72 11.36
C PHE A 293 24.79 5.02 11.79
N TYR A 294 25.53 5.97 12.41
CA TYR A 294 25.01 7.29 12.75
C TYR A 294 24.61 8.07 11.48
N ASN A 295 25.38 8.01 10.39
CA ASN A 295 24.99 8.59 9.11
C ASN A 295 23.70 7.96 8.56
N PHE A 296 23.60 6.63 8.57
CA PHE A 296 22.42 5.88 8.13
C PHE A 296 21.16 6.26 8.95
N TRP A 297 21.26 6.25 10.28
CA TRP A 297 20.16 6.51 11.21
C TRP A 297 19.68 7.98 11.17
N VAL A 298 20.61 8.93 11.09
CA VAL A 298 20.31 10.35 10.85
C VAL A 298 19.57 10.53 9.53
N MET A 299 19.99 9.85 8.47
CA MET A 299 19.35 9.95 7.16
C MET A 299 17.94 9.36 7.14
N GLU A 300 17.67 8.21 7.78
CA GLU A 300 16.31 7.70 7.92
C GLU A 300 15.38 8.70 8.64
N SER A 301 15.87 9.32 9.72
CA SER A 301 15.11 10.29 10.50
C SER A 301 14.87 11.60 9.74
N LEU A 302 15.90 12.15 9.09
CA LEU A 302 15.87 13.38 8.29
C LEU A 302 14.98 13.25 7.04
N LEU A 303 15.03 12.11 6.35
CA LEU A 303 14.14 11.79 5.23
C LEU A 303 12.72 11.41 5.67
N GLY A 304 12.51 11.17 6.97
CA GLY A 304 11.21 10.78 7.51
C GLY A 304 10.82 9.33 7.22
N LEU A 305 11.77 8.47 6.84
CA LEU A 305 11.55 7.06 6.50
C LEU A 305 10.95 6.33 7.73
N TRP A 306 9.64 6.07 7.66
CA TRP A 306 8.89 5.49 8.76
C TRP A 306 8.96 3.96 8.77
N ASP A 307 9.09 3.34 7.58
CA ASP A 307 9.20 1.88 7.39
C ASP A 307 10.66 1.41 7.23
N GLY A 308 11.63 2.21 7.70
CA GLY A 308 13.06 1.87 7.73
C GLY A 308 13.47 1.05 8.96
N TYR A 309 14.78 0.86 9.19
CA TYR A 309 15.26 0.11 10.36
C TYR A 309 14.92 0.86 11.66
N SER A 310 15.34 2.11 11.76
CA SER A 310 15.08 2.96 12.93
C SER A 310 13.59 3.29 13.13
N GLY A 311 12.78 3.17 12.07
CA GLY A 311 11.35 3.49 12.07
C GLY A 311 10.41 2.31 12.35
N ASN A 312 10.75 1.09 11.89
CA ASN A 312 9.86 -0.08 11.93
C ASN A 312 10.58 -1.45 11.91
N GLY A 313 11.92 -1.49 12.06
CA GLY A 313 12.69 -2.73 11.92
C GLY A 313 12.58 -3.36 10.53
N ASN A 314 12.46 -2.56 9.48
CA ASN A 314 12.11 -3.01 8.13
C ASN A 314 12.93 -2.32 7.03
N ASN A 315 12.87 -2.85 5.80
CA ASN A 315 13.53 -2.30 4.60
C ASN A 315 15.01 -1.93 4.79
N PHE A 316 15.81 -2.84 5.35
CA PHE A 316 17.26 -2.65 5.48
C PHE A 316 18.04 -3.89 5.08
N PHE A 317 19.30 -3.68 4.68
CA PHE A 317 20.31 -4.72 4.54
C PHE A 317 21.45 -4.41 5.50
N PHE A 318 22.24 -5.43 5.83
CA PHE A 318 23.53 -5.22 6.48
C PHE A 318 24.59 -6.17 5.93
N TYR A 319 25.82 -5.67 5.86
CA TYR A 319 26.99 -6.36 5.33
C TYR A 319 28.07 -6.47 6.40
N LEU A 320 28.47 -7.69 6.75
CA LEU A 320 29.68 -7.94 7.53
C LEU A 320 30.89 -7.75 6.61
N ASN A 321 31.51 -6.58 6.69
CA ASN A 321 32.66 -6.24 5.86
C ASN A 321 33.91 -6.97 6.39
N PRO A 322 34.58 -7.83 5.58
CA PRO A 322 35.72 -8.63 6.04
C PRO A 322 37.00 -7.82 6.28
N GLU A 323 37.05 -6.55 5.85
CA GLU A 323 38.21 -5.68 6.06
C GLU A 323 38.13 -4.89 7.37
N THR A 324 36.91 -4.56 7.83
CA THR A 324 36.69 -3.86 9.10
C THR A 324 36.22 -4.80 10.22
N ASP A 325 35.90 -6.06 9.91
CA ASP A 325 35.17 -7.01 10.76
C ASP A 325 33.98 -6.38 11.51
N ARG A 326 33.16 -5.60 10.78
CA ARG A 326 32.02 -4.87 11.34
C ARG A 326 30.81 -4.93 10.40
N LEU A 327 29.63 -4.80 10.96
CA LEU A 327 28.35 -4.71 10.25
C LEU A 327 28.13 -3.28 9.74
N HIS A 328 27.91 -3.15 8.43
CA HIS A 328 27.57 -1.90 7.74
C HIS A 328 26.11 -1.93 7.29
N PHE A 329 25.31 -0.94 7.71
CA PHE A 329 23.88 -0.84 7.39
C PHE A 329 23.65 -0.14 6.05
N ILE A 330 22.67 -0.64 5.29
CA ILE A 330 22.34 -0.22 3.92
C ILE A 330 20.81 -0.05 3.82
N PRO A 331 20.27 1.07 3.33
CA PRO A 331 18.83 1.30 3.24
C PRO A 331 18.21 0.60 2.02
N TRP A 332 16.94 0.25 2.16
CA TRP A 332 16.08 -0.28 1.09
C TRP A 332 14.70 0.40 1.17
N GLY A 333 13.76 0.02 0.30
CA GLY A 333 12.35 0.46 0.39
C GLY A 333 12.08 1.98 0.44
N ALA A 334 13.00 2.81 -0.05
CA ALA A 334 12.99 4.26 0.23
C ALA A 334 11.92 5.09 -0.50
N ASP A 335 10.87 4.47 -1.07
CA ASP A 335 9.78 5.17 -1.76
C ASP A 335 8.85 5.98 -0.82
N HIS A 336 8.86 5.71 0.49
CA HIS A 336 8.19 6.58 1.49
C HIS A 336 9.07 7.74 2.01
N GLY A 337 10.21 8.00 1.39
CA GLY A 337 11.06 9.16 1.71
C GLY A 337 10.32 10.49 1.52
N PHE A 338 10.77 11.53 2.22
CA PHE A 338 10.21 12.89 2.20
C PHE A 338 8.73 12.98 2.63
N SER A 339 8.29 12.06 3.51
CA SER A 339 6.95 12.06 4.08
C SER A 339 6.95 12.51 5.55
N ARG A 340 5.99 13.36 5.94
CA ARG A 340 5.72 13.64 7.36
C ARG A 340 5.04 12.41 7.99
N PHE A 341 5.52 12.02 9.17
CA PHE A 341 5.18 10.75 9.80
C PHE A 341 3.67 10.63 10.08
N ARG A 342 3.04 9.52 9.63
CA ARG A 342 1.60 9.25 9.79
C ARG A 342 1.26 8.13 10.76
N GLY A 343 2.24 7.49 11.41
CA GLY A 343 2.07 6.27 12.18
C GLY A 343 1.40 6.44 13.56
N LYS A 344 0.15 6.91 13.57
CA LYS A 344 -0.73 6.93 14.76
C LYS A 344 -1.03 5.54 15.37
N HIS A 345 -0.64 4.46 14.68
CA HIS A 345 -0.93 3.08 15.07
C HIS A 345 0.25 2.37 15.77
N GLN A 346 1.42 3.02 15.88
CA GLN A 346 2.62 2.42 16.48
C GLN A 346 3.02 3.05 17.82
N TYR A 347 2.42 4.19 18.17
CA TYR A 347 2.76 4.95 19.37
C TYR A 347 1.52 5.66 19.92
N ASN A 348 1.34 5.62 21.25
CA ASN A 348 0.24 6.33 21.93
C ASN A 348 0.45 7.86 22.00
N GLN A 349 1.65 8.34 21.66
CA GLN A 349 1.99 9.75 21.44
C GLN A 349 2.79 9.87 20.15
N PRO A 350 2.72 10.97 19.38
CA PRO A 350 3.52 11.11 18.17
C PRO A 350 5.02 11.06 18.50
N PRO A 351 5.83 10.25 17.80
CA PRO A 351 7.28 10.23 18.00
C PRO A 351 7.93 11.53 17.48
N PRO A 352 9.13 11.88 17.97
CA PRO A 352 9.91 13.01 17.47
C PRO A 352 10.10 13.03 15.95
N ILE A 353 10.30 14.24 15.41
CA ILE A 353 10.56 14.47 13.98
C ILE A 353 12.05 14.24 13.66
N SER A 354 12.94 14.57 14.59
CA SER A 354 14.41 14.51 14.46
C SER A 354 15.04 13.14 14.70
N VAL A 355 14.35 12.20 15.36
CA VAL A 355 14.91 10.90 15.76
C VAL A 355 13.86 9.78 15.69
N LYS A 356 14.33 8.55 15.41
CA LYS A 356 13.54 7.31 15.38
C LYS A 356 14.28 6.20 16.13
N THR A 357 13.59 5.40 16.93
CA THR A 357 14.23 4.44 17.85
C THR A 357 13.56 3.06 17.90
N GLN A 358 12.89 2.62 16.82
CA GLN A 358 12.24 1.30 16.78
C GLN A 358 13.21 0.13 16.51
N GLY A 359 14.33 0.39 15.84
CA GLY A 359 15.45 -0.54 15.80
C GLY A 359 16.17 -0.56 17.15
N LEU A 360 16.43 -1.74 17.73
CA LEU A 360 16.99 -1.87 19.07
C LEU A 360 18.37 -1.19 19.23
N ILE A 361 19.20 -1.17 18.18
CA ILE A 361 20.50 -0.45 18.20
C ILE A 361 20.25 1.05 18.40
N CYS A 362 19.34 1.65 17.63
CA CYS A 362 18.94 3.05 17.77
C CYS A 362 18.41 3.33 19.19
N TYR A 363 17.55 2.46 19.73
CA TYR A 363 17.03 2.61 21.09
C TYR A 363 18.14 2.57 22.15
N ARG A 364 18.98 1.52 22.16
CA ARG A 364 20.04 1.32 23.15
C ARG A 364 21.03 2.47 23.15
N LEU A 365 21.49 2.89 21.97
CA LEU A 365 22.36 4.07 21.85
C LEU A 365 21.64 5.33 22.37
N TYR A 366 20.40 5.59 21.97
CA TYR A 366 19.69 6.82 22.36
C TYR A 366 19.40 6.95 23.87
N GLN A 367 19.56 5.89 24.67
CA GLN A 367 19.47 5.99 26.13
C GLN A 367 20.73 6.62 26.77
N ILE A 368 21.90 6.53 26.11
CA ILE A 368 23.16 7.14 26.58
C ILE A 368 23.23 8.60 26.13
N GLU A 369 23.68 9.51 27.00
CA GLU A 369 23.77 10.93 26.64
C GLU A 369 24.86 11.23 25.62
N ALA A 370 26.05 10.64 25.74
CA ALA A 370 27.13 10.79 24.76
C ALA A 370 26.67 10.40 23.34
N CYS A 371 25.97 9.27 23.20
CA CYS A 371 25.31 8.83 21.97
C CYS A 371 24.27 9.84 21.45
N ARG A 372 23.42 10.41 22.32
CA ARG A 372 22.44 11.45 21.91
C ARG A 372 23.13 12.68 21.36
N GLN A 373 24.18 13.16 22.04
CA GLN A 373 24.99 14.28 21.57
C GLN A 373 25.73 13.93 20.26
N GLN A 374 26.18 12.69 20.08
CA GLN A 374 26.83 12.22 18.86
C GLN A 374 25.87 12.14 17.67
N TYR A 375 24.65 11.66 17.91
CA TYR A 375 23.55 11.71 16.96
C TYR A 375 23.24 13.16 16.56
N GLU A 376 23.12 14.07 17.53
CA GLU A 376 22.87 15.50 17.27
C GLU A 376 24.00 16.16 16.45
N ARG A 377 25.27 15.91 16.81
CA ARG A 377 26.44 16.38 16.05
C ARG A 377 26.39 15.90 14.60
N THR A 378 26.04 14.64 14.37
CA THR A 378 25.92 14.04 13.04
C THR A 378 24.75 14.63 12.25
N LEU A 379 23.59 14.81 12.90
CA LEU A 379 22.39 15.44 12.33
C LEU A 379 22.65 16.88 11.91
N ARG A 380 23.24 17.70 12.80
CA ARG A 380 23.65 19.07 12.50
C ARG A 380 24.64 19.13 11.33
N LYS A 381 25.65 18.24 11.31
CA LYS A 381 26.63 18.17 10.22
C LYS A 381 25.95 17.85 8.88
N ILE A 382 25.13 16.81 8.82
CA ILE A 382 24.44 16.41 7.59
C ILE A 382 23.49 17.50 7.09
N MET A 383 22.76 18.16 8.00
CA MET A 383 21.89 19.30 7.65
C MET A 383 22.66 20.55 7.20
N LEU A 384 23.89 20.77 7.69
CA LEU A 384 24.74 21.88 7.27
C LEU A 384 25.38 21.62 5.91
N GLU A 385 25.94 20.43 5.71
CA GLU A 385 26.74 20.08 4.52
C GLU A 385 25.88 19.66 3.32
N TYR A 386 24.88 18.77 3.51
CA TYR A 386 24.21 18.07 2.40
C TYR A 386 22.76 18.48 2.17
N TRP A 387 22.03 18.93 3.20
CA TRP A 387 20.62 19.35 3.06
C TRP A 387 20.48 20.74 2.42
N LYS A 388 21.01 20.94 1.20
CA LYS A 388 20.94 22.23 0.49
C LYS A 388 19.58 22.36 -0.21
N GLU A 389 18.63 23.05 0.43
CA GLU A 389 17.22 23.07 0.01
C GLU A 389 17.02 23.49 -1.46
N ASP A 390 17.65 24.56 -1.91
CA ASP A 390 17.52 25.03 -3.31
C ASP A 390 18.05 23.99 -4.31
N ASN A 391 19.18 23.33 -4.02
CA ASN A 391 19.74 22.27 -4.88
C ASN A 391 18.79 21.06 -4.97
N LEU A 392 18.24 20.63 -3.84
CA LEU A 392 17.31 19.49 -3.79
C LEU A 392 16.00 19.80 -4.52
N ILE A 393 15.52 21.04 -4.46
CA ILE A 393 14.33 21.50 -5.18
C ILE A 393 14.61 21.62 -6.69
N SER A 394 15.79 22.10 -7.09
CA SER A 394 16.22 22.10 -8.49
C SER A 394 16.35 20.68 -9.07
N GLU A 395 16.85 19.72 -8.29
CA GLU A 395 16.94 18.32 -8.73
C GLU A 395 15.56 17.68 -8.92
N ILE A 396 14.61 17.92 -8.01
CA ILE A 396 13.21 17.50 -8.18
C ILE A 396 12.57 18.13 -9.44
N GLN A 397 12.93 19.37 -9.79
CA GLN A 397 12.49 20.00 -11.02
C GLN A 397 13.13 19.35 -12.26
N ARG A 398 14.43 19.06 -12.24
CA ARG A 398 15.15 18.36 -13.32
C ARG A 398 14.56 16.97 -13.58
N LEU A 399 14.51 16.13 -12.55
CA LEU A 399 13.95 14.77 -12.61
C LEU A 399 12.47 14.80 -13.02
N GLY A 400 11.69 15.73 -12.47
CA GLY A 400 10.27 15.92 -12.81
C GLY A 400 10.05 16.28 -14.26
N THR A 401 10.82 17.20 -14.81
CA THR A 401 10.80 17.55 -16.24
C THR A 401 11.23 16.36 -17.12
N MET A 402 12.24 15.60 -16.69
CA MET A 402 12.76 14.45 -17.42
C MET A 402 11.74 13.31 -17.56
N ILE A 403 10.96 13.00 -16.51
CA ILE A 403 9.97 11.91 -16.56
C ILE A 403 8.63 12.31 -17.20
N GLN A 404 8.31 13.61 -17.27
CA GLN A 404 7.01 14.14 -17.71
C GLN A 404 6.48 13.58 -19.06
N PRO A 405 7.31 13.34 -20.11
CA PRO A 405 6.84 12.76 -21.37
C PRO A 405 6.27 11.33 -21.19
N TYR A 406 6.88 10.54 -20.31
CA TYR A 406 6.67 9.10 -20.18
C TYR A 406 5.53 8.71 -19.24
N LEU A 407 5.01 9.65 -18.43
CA LEU A 407 3.96 9.38 -17.45
C LEU A 407 2.63 8.93 -18.10
N ILE A 408 2.06 7.81 -17.64
CA ILE A 408 0.68 7.41 -17.98
C ILE A 408 -0.36 8.29 -17.27
N LEU A 409 -1.64 8.20 -17.66
CA LEU A 409 -2.71 9.08 -17.14
C LEU A 409 -2.81 9.11 -15.60
N ASP A 410 -2.70 7.96 -14.94
CA ASP A 410 -2.80 7.91 -13.47
C ASP A 410 -1.55 8.48 -12.79
N GLN A 411 -0.37 8.32 -13.38
CA GLN A 411 0.84 9.01 -12.94
C GLN A 411 0.71 10.53 -13.15
N LYS A 412 0.14 10.99 -14.26
CA LYS A 412 -0.14 12.43 -14.52
C LYS A 412 -1.17 13.02 -13.55
N ARG A 413 -2.10 12.21 -13.01
CA ARG A 413 -3.09 12.62 -11.99
C ARG A 413 -2.49 12.74 -10.58
N THR A 414 -1.55 11.86 -10.21
CA THR A 414 -0.93 11.81 -8.89
C THR A 414 0.30 12.71 -8.76
N THR A 415 1.17 12.71 -9.78
CA THR A 415 2.48 13.39 -9.81
C THR A 415 2.34 14.91 -9.91
N LYS A 416 2.07 15.56 -8.77
CA LYS A 416 1.80 17.01 -8.69
C LYS A 416 3.08 17.83 -8.55
N ILE A 417 3.91 17.83 -9.59
CA ILE A 417 5.05 18.75 -9.73
C ILE A 417 4.48 20.17 -9.91
N LYS A 418 4.26 20.87 -8.79
CA LYS A 418 4.00 22.31 -8.82
C LYS A 418 5.31 23.04 -9.09
N THR A 419 5.48 23.55 -10.31
CA THR A 419 6.43 24.61 -10.62
C THR A 419 6.07 25.86 -9.82
N ILE A 420 6.72 26.02 -8.67
CA ILE A 420 6.55 27.20 -7.82
C ILE A 420 7.43 28.31 -8.38
N ASP A 421 6.81 29.34 -8.94
CA ASP A 421 7.50 30.57 -9.38
C ASP A 421 8.27 31.18 -8.21
N ASN A 422 9.60 31.07 -8.28
CA ASN A 422 10.52 31.50 -7.24
C ASN A 422 10.52 33.02 -7.01
N LYS A 423 9.98 33.84 -7.93
CA LYS A 423 9.94 35.31 -7.74
C LYS A 423 9.04 35.72 -6.58
N LYS A 424 7.84 35.14 -6.43
CA LYS A 424 6.81 35.62 -5.49
C LYS A 424 7.00 35.23 -4.01
N ARG A 425 8.14 34.65 -3.62
CA ARG A 425 8.43 34.29 -2.21
C ARG A 425 9.70 34.89 -1.62
N LYS A 426 10.68 35.36 -2.41
CA LYS A 426 11.94 35.89 -1.86
C LYS A 426 11.76 37.16 -1.01
N ASP A 427 10.77 37.98 -1.31
CA ASP A 427 10.57 39.27 -0.65
C ASP A 427 9.99 39.18 0.78
N LYS A 428 9.51 38.00 1.21
CA LYS A 428 8.87 37.82 2.54
C LYS A 428 9.77 37.20 3.62
N TYR A 429 11.06 36.99 3.32
CA TYR A 429 11.99 36.28 4.22
C TYR A 429 13.33 37.00 4.45
N LYS A 430 13.50 38.25 3.99
CA LYS A 430 14.72 39.04 4.27
C LYS A 430 14.85 39.45 5.75
N ASP A 431 13.73 39.61 6.47
CA ASP A 431 13.75 40.19 7.83
C ASP A 431 14.13 39.21 8.94
N PHE A 432 14.13 37.89 8.70
CA PHE A 432 14.54 36.88 9.68
C PHE A 432 16.06 36.59 9.65
N GLY A 433 16.83 37.33 8.86
CA GLY A 433 18.25 37.10 8.60
C GLY A 433 19.23 37.95 9.41
N LYS A 434 18.83 38.51 10.57
CA LYS A 434 19.71 39.33 11.41
C LYS A 434 19.77 38.91 12.87
N GLU A 435 21.01 38.65 13.29
CA GLU A 435 21.60 38.82 14.63
C GLU A 435 20.86 38.22 15.84
N ILE A 436 21.42 37.11 16.33
CA ILE A 436 21.13 36.59 17.67
C ILE A 436 21.77 37.53 18.69
N SER A 437 20.96 38.27 19.44
CA SER A 437 21.37 39.00 20.65
C SER A 437 20.44 38.65 21.80
N ILE A 438 21.01 38.37 22.98
CA ILE A 438 20.28 37.83 24.14
C ILE A 438 19.60 38.96 24.91
N SER A 439 18.30 38.84 25.17
CA SER A 439 17.61 39.58 26.23
C SER A 439 16.41 38.79 26.76
N ASN A 440 16.22 38.83 28.09
CA ASN A 440 15.10 38.16 28.76
C ASN A 440 13.82 39.00 28.64
N GLY A 441 12.69 38.39 28.27
CA GLY A 441 11.40 39.07 28.18
C GLY A 441 10.23 38.08 28.20
N ASN A 442 9.52 38.01 29.32
CA ASN A 442 8.42 37.08 29.52
C ASN A 442 7.07 37.72 29.12
N THR A 443 6.24 37.04 28.32
CA THR A 443 4.76 37.15 28.41
C THR A 443 4.03 36.15 27.51
N ASN A 444 2.89 35.64 28.00
CA ASN A 444 2.04 34.68 27.30
C ASN A 444 1.25 35.28 26.13
N LYS A 445 1.33 34.65 24.95
CA LYS A 445 0.25 34.64 23.93
C LYS A 445 0.47 33.52 22.90
N GLN A 446 0.04 32.29 23.25
CA GLN A 446 -0.04 31.19 22.28
C GLN A 446 -1.12 31.50 21.22
N LYS A 447 -0.74 32.14 20.11
CA LYS A 447 -1.50 32.05 18.87
C LYS A 447 -1.49 30.59 18.42
N LYS A 448 -2.68 29.97 18.29
CA LYS A 448 -2.80 28.68 17.59
C LYS A 448 -2.31 28.86 16.16
N ASP A 449 -1.16 28.26 15.85
CA ASP A 449 -0.60 28.31 14.51
C ASP A 449 -1.51 27.58 13.50
N THR A 450 -1.54 28.09 12.27
CA THR A 450 -2.44 27.64 11.19
C THR A 450 -1.69 26.94 10.05
N SER A 451 -0.49 26.44 10.35
CA SER A 451 0.45 25.79 9.43
C SER A 451 -0.05 24.49 8.77
N THR A 452 -1.11 23.86 9.30
CA THR A 452 -1.73 22.63 8.76
C THR A 452 -2.29 22.75 7.33
N LYS A 453 -2.34 23.97 6.75
CA LYS A 453 -2.72 24.20 5.34
C LYS A 453 -1.56 24.14 4.32
N ILE A 454 -0.32 23.92 4.75
CA ILE A 454 0.88 24.04 3.87
C ILE A 454 1.33 22.70 3.26
N GLU A 455 1.05 21.57 3.89
CA GLU A 455 1.60 20.25 3.53
C GLU A 455 0.92 19.55 2.33
N ARG A 456 1.45 19.65 1.10
CA ARG A 456 1.06 18.73 -0.02
C ARG A 456 2.17 18.30 -1.00
N SER A 457 3.47 18.55 -0.76
CA SER A 457 4.54 18.11 -1.68
C SER A 457 5.90 17.82 -1.03
N ILE A 458 6.71 17.01 -1.71
CA ILE A 458 8.14 16.77 -1.42
C ILE A 458 8.96 18.07 -1.32
N VAL A 459 8.61 19.07 -2.15
CA VAL A 459 9.24 20.39 -2.15
C VAL A 459 8.91 21.18 -0.87
N ASP A 460 7.70 21.03 -0.32
CA ASP A 460 7.34 21.66 0.95
C ASP A 460 8.02 20.94 2.13
N PHE A 461 8.08 19.60 2.12
CA PHE A 461 8.86 18.83 3.10
C PHE A 461 10.31 19.34 3.18
N ILE A 462 11.00 19.49 2.04
CA ILE A 462 12.41 19.92 2.01
C ILE A 462 12.62 21.28 2.66
N ARG A 463 11.74 22.26 2.37
CA ARG A 463 11.82 23.62 2.91
C ARG A 463 11.62 23.69 4.42
N TYR A 464 10.68 22.91 4.96
CA TYR A 464 10.32 23.01 6.37
C TYR A 464 11.10 22.04 7.27
N ARG A 465 11.64 20.94 6.73
CA ARG A 465 12.36 19.91 7.49
C ARG A 465 13.53 20.48 8.32
N ARG A 466 14.27 21.47 7.80
CA ARG A 466 15.33 22.15 8.58
C ARG A 466 14.77 22.90 9.80
N GLN A 467 13.66 23.60 9.63
CA GLN A 467 13.00 24.35 10.72
C GLN A 467 12.38 23.40 11.75
N GLU A 468 11.72 22.33 11.31
CA GLU A 468 11.07 21.34 12.19
C GLU A 468 12.10 20.67 13.12
N ILE A 469 13.18 20.14 12.55
CA ILE A 469 14.27 19.54 13.34
C ILE A 469 15.03 20.62 14.14
N GLY A 470 15.24 21.80 13.57
CA GLY A 470 15.88 22.92 14.26
C GLY A 470 15.15 23.33 15.53
N ASN A 471 13.81 23.31 15.53
CA ASN A 471 13.00 23.60 16.71
C ASN A 471 13.16 22.52 17.79
N GLU A 472 13.17 21.23 17.44
CA GLU A 472 13.44 20.15 18.41
C GLU A 472 14.86 20.28 18.99
N ILE A 473 15.86 20.55 18.15
CA ILE A 473 17.25 20.79 18.58
C ILE A 473 17.37 21.99 19.54
N ILE A 474 16.68 23.11 19.27
CA ILE A 474 16.73 24.33 20.11
C ILE A 474 16.09 24.09 21.49
N ASN A 475 15.06 23.25 21.57
CA ASN A 475 14.42 22.88 22.84
C ASN A 475 15.19 21.80 23.61
N GLY A 476 16.35 21.37 23.12
CA GLY A 476 17.08 20.19 23.58
C GLY A 476 16.57 18.92 22.88
N MET A 477 17.48 18.09 22.37
CA MET A 477 17.13 16.88 21.63
C MET A 477 16.13 16.01 22.41
N PRO A 478 14.96 15.67 21.82
CA PRO A 478 13.85 15.11 22.56
C PRO A 478 14.21 13.74 23.13
N LEU A 479 14.07 13.57 24.44
CA LEU A 479 14.31 12.29 25.10
C LEU A 479 13.23 11.28 24.72
N TRP A 480 13.65 10.06 24.35
CA TRP A 480 12.74 8.98 24.01
C TRP A 480 13.12 7.69 24.73
N THR A 481 12.34 7.37 25.76
CA THR A 481 12.57 6.26 26.70
C THR A 481 11.60 5.10 26.51
N ILE A 482 10.66 5.19 25.56
CA ILE A 482 9.72 4.09 25.27
C ILE A 482 10.51 3.01 24.53
N PRO A 483 10.70 1.80 25.11
CA PRO A 483 11.43 0.73 24.46
C PRO A 483 10.66 0.26 23.21
N PRO A 484 11.39 -0.13 22.15
CA PRO A 484 10.74 -0.58 20.94
C PRO A 484 10.04 -1.91 21.21
N SER A 485 8.72 -1.93 21.06
CA SER A 485 7.93 -3.14 21.30
C SER A 485 8.48 -4.29 20.46
N GLU A 486 8.38 -5.52 20.97
CA GLU A 486 8.36 -6.66 20.05
C GLU A 486 7.08 -6.53 19.25
N TYR A 487 7.21 -5.99 18.04
CA TYR A 487 6.16 -5.94 17.04
C TYR A 487 5.55 -7.33 16.97
N TRP A 488 4.21 -7.40 17.02
CA TRP A 488 3.42 -8.63 17.06
C TRP A 488 3.46 -9.48 18.35
N ILE A 489 4.21 -9.15 19.43
CA ILE A 489 3.84 -9.64 20.77
C ILE A 489 2.65 -8.83 21.31
N LYS A 490 1.48 -9.17 20.79
CA LYS A 490 0.51 -9.81 21.67
C LYS A 490 0.88 -11.29 21.67
N GLN A 491 0.92 -11.97 22.82
CA GLN A 491 1.00 -13.43 22.79
C GLN A 491 -0.15 -13.94 21.89
N LYS A 492 0.15 -14.78 20.89
CA LYS A 492 -0.91 -15.44 20.10
C LYS A 492 -1.81 -16.15 21.13
N PRO A 493 -3.12 -15.80 21.24
CA PRO A 493 -3.97 -16.40 22.26
C PRO A 493 -4.02 -17.93 22.05
N PRO A 494 -4.23 -18.75 23.10
CA PRO A 494 -4.16 -20.22 23.03
C PRO A 494 -4.87 -20.83 21.81
N ILE A 495 -6.02 -20.27 21.48
CA ILE A 495 -6.86 -20.56 20.30
C ILE A 495 -6.08 -20.61 18.97
N GLU A 496 -5.06 -19.77 18.77
CA GLU A 496 -4.25 -19.73 17.54
C GLU A 496 -3.25 -20.91 17.45
N LEU A 497 -2.74 -21.39 18.59
CA LEU A 497 -1.92 -22.61 18.62
C LEU A 497 -2.79 -23.86 18.45
N ALA A 498 -4.04 -23.83 18.90
CA ALA A 498 -5.01 -24.89 18.65
C ALA A 498 -5.47 -24.94 17.18
N LYS A 499 -5.56 -23.80 16.47
CA LYS A 499 -6.02 -23.72 15.06
C LYS A 499 -5.26 -24.66 14.12
N ASP A 500 -3.94 -24.76 14.24
CA ASP A 500 -3.13 -25.62 13.34
C ASP A 500 -3.43 -27.11 13.55
N TRP A 501 -3.66 -27.53 14.80
CA TRP A 501 -4.09 -28.90 15.14
C TRP A 501 -5.53 -29.16 14.68
N ILE A 502 -6.44 -28.19 14.84
CA ILE A 502 -7.83 -28.27 14.34
C ILE A 502 -7.84 -28.39 12.81
N ASN A 503 -6.96 -27.67 12.11
CA ASN A 503 -6.80 -27.77 10.65
C ASN A 503 -6.25 -29.14 10.23
N TYR A 504 -5.33 -29.71 10.99
CA TYR A 504 -4.86 -31.09 10.78
C TYR A 504 -5.97 -32.14 11.01
N PHE A 505 -6.78 -32.02 12.08
CA PHE A 505 -7.87 -32.98 12.38
C PHE A 505 -8.99 -33.00 11.33
N ARG A 506 -9.19 -31.91 10.59
CA ARG A 506 -10.13 -31.85 9.47
C ARG A 506 -9.78 -32.91 8.40
N THR A 507 -8.50 -33.04 8.04
CA THR A 507 -8.04 -33.93 6.96
C THR A 507 -7.48 -35.27 7.44
N ALA A 508 -6.92 -35.34 8.65
CA ALA A 508 -6.33 -36.56 9.21
C ALA A 508 -7.35 -37.69 9.45
N SER A 509 -6.94 -38.95 9.28
CA SER A 509 -7.73 -40.13 9.62
C SER A 509 -7.94 -40.28 11.13
N GLU A 510 -8.90 -41.10 11.56
CA GLU A 510 -9.15 -41.34 12.99
C GLU A 510 -7.89 -41.83 13.73
N GLN A 511 -7.16 -42.77 13.12
CA GLN A 511 -5.90 -43.30 13.63
C GLN A 511 -4.81 -42.22 13.73
N GLN A 512 -4.70 -41.34 12.72
CA GLN A 512 -3.75 -40.23 12.71
C GLN A 512 -4.07 -39.19 13.79
N ILE A 513 -5.35 -38.88 14.03
CA ILE A 513 -5.78 -37.99 15.12
C ILE A 513 -5.36 -38.60 16.48
N ARG A 514 -5.68 -39.87 16.74
CA ARG A 514 -5.32 -40.57 17.99
C ARG A 514 -3.80 -40.64 18.23
N GLN A 515 -3.01 -40.86 17.18
CA GLN A 515 -1.54 -40.85 17.24
C GLN A 515 -0.96 -39.44 17.46
N SER A 516 -1.59 -38.40 16.90
CA SER A 516 -1.09 -37.03 17.02
C SER A 516 -1.18 -36.47 18.45
N ILE A 517 -2.28 -36.73 19.16
CA ILE A 517 -2.48 -36.25 20.55
C ILE A 517 -1.74 -37.06 21.62
N THR A 518 -0.88 -38.00 21.20
CA THR A 518 -0.04 -38.81 22.10
C THR A 518 1.46 -38.65 21.82
N ASN A 519 1.85 -37.90 20.78
CA ASN A 519 3.26 -37.72 20.40
C ASN A 519 3.99 -36.63 21.21
N GLU A 520 5.32 -36.63 21.13
CA GLU A 520 6.20 -35.69 21.86
C GLU A 520 5.91 -34.21 21.55
N LYS A 521 5.57 -33.88 20.29
CA LYS A 521 5.19 -32.52 19.88
C LYS A 521 3.90 -32.06 20.56
N PHE A 522 2.96 -32.97 20.85
CA PHE A 522 1.78 -32.67 21.65
C PHE A 522 2.15 -32.47 23.13
N GLN A 523 2.93 -33.37 23.72
CA GLN A 523 3.23 -33.32 25.17
C GLN A 523 3.94 -32.02 25.60
N ASN A 524 4.80 -31.48 24.74
CA ASN A 524 5.58 -30.27 24.98
C ASN A 524 4.77 -28.95 24.87
N LEU A 525 3.45 -29.01 24.64
CA LEU A 525 2.57 -27.83 24.62
C LEU A 525 2.08 -27.42 26.03
N PRO A 526 1.71 -26.16 26.25
CA PRO A 526 1.07 -25.70 27.50
C PRO A 526 -0.25 -26.43 27.80
N GLU A 527 -0.55 -26.71 29.08
CA GLU A 527 -1.71 -27.53 29.48
C GLU A 527 -3.07 -27.00 29.00
N ASN A 528 -3.28 -25.68 28.97
CA ASN A 528 -4.50 -25.08 28.43
C ASN A 528 -4.65 -25.35 26.92
N VAL A 529 -3.56 -25.22 26.17
CA VAL A 529 -3.53 -25.52 24.72
C VAL A 529 -3.71 -27.03 24.48
N LYS A 530 -3.07 -27.90 25.27
CA LYS A 530 -3.26 -29.36 25.22
C LYS A 530 -4.72 -29.75 25.46
N LYS A 531 -5.39 -29.11 26.42
CA LYS A 531 -6.81 -29.34 26.72
C LYS A 531 -7.73 -28.89 25.58
N GLU A 532 -7.51 -27.72 24.97
CA GLU A 532 -8.26 -27.27 23.79
C GLU A 532 -8.09 -28.25 22.61
N ILE A 533 -6.86 -28.70 22.35
CA ILE A 533 -6.55 -29.66 21.27
C ILE A 533 -7.15 -31.04 21.56
N GLN A 534 -7.17 -31.51 22.81
CA GLN A 534 -7.82 -32.77 23.19
C GLN A 534 -9.33 -32.73 23.01
N ILE A 535 -9.98 -31.62 23.40
CA ILE A 535 -11.42 -31.40 23.18
C ILE A 535 -11.71 -31.40 21.67
N ALA A 536 -10.92 -30.67 20.88
CA ALA A 536 -11.06 -30.67 19.43
C ALA A 536 -10.86 -32.07 18.82
N ALA A 537 -9.83 -32.81 19.25
CA ALA A 537 -9.58 -34.17 18.79
C ALA A 537 -10.77 -35.08 19.11
N GLN A 538 -11.29 -35.06 20.34
CA GLN A 538 -12.50 -35.82 20.71
C GLN A 538 -13.70 -35.43 19.83
N SER A 539 -13.94 -34.14 19.59
CA SER A 539 -15.02 -33.69 18.71
C SER A 539 -14.88 -34.20 17.28
N TYR A 540 -13.67 -34.22 16.71
CA TYR A 540 -13.44 -34.76 15.35
C TYR A 540 -13.46 -36.29 15.29
N LEU A 541 -13.05 -36.99 16.35
CA LEU A 541 -13.19 -38.45 16.46
C LEU A 541 -14.67 -38.84 16.54
N ILE A 542 -15.46 -38.17 17.37
CA ILE A 542 -16.92 -38.37 17.47
C ILE A 542 -17.56 -38.09 16.12
N LYS A 543 -17.27 -36.93 15.49
CA LYS A 543 -17.82 -36.55 14.17
C LYS A 543 -17.47 -37.49 13.02
N LYS A 544 -16.41 -38.31 13.14
CA LYS A 544 -16.07 -39.36 12.16
C LYS A 544 -16.66 -40.73 12.51
N SER A 545 -17.27 -40.89 13.69
CA SER A 545 -17.97 -42.11 14.13
C SER A 545 -19.49 -42.07 13.96
N THR A 546 -20.07 -40.89 13.73
CA THR A 546 -21.52 -40.65 13.61
C THR A 546 -21.87 -40.10 12.22
N ASN A 547 -22.63 -40.86 11.42
CA ASN A 547 -23.24 -40.35 10.18
C ASN A 547 -24.50 -39.52 10.48
N GLU A 548 -24.81 -38.62 9.54
CA GLU A 548 -26.03 -37.80 9.39
C GLU A 548 -26.31 -36.71 10.46
N ASP A 549 -26.11 -35.46 10.02
CA ASP A 549 -27.07 -34.36 10.07
C ASP A 549 -27.92 -34.15 11.33
N ASN A 550 -27.33 -33.48 12.33
CA ASN A 550 -27.64 -32.06 12.60
C ASN A 550 -26.62 -31.42 13.59
N LEU A 551 -26.70 -30.11 13.79
CA LEU A 551 -25.77 -29.27 14.59
C LEU A 551 -24.41 -28.94 13.91
N VAL A 552 -24.44 -28.12 12.87
CA VAL A 552 -23.28 -27.33 12.43
C VAL A 552 -23.24 -26.03 13.21
N LYS A 553 -22.20 -25.80 14.02
CA LYS A 553 -21.81 -24.44 14.45
C LYS A 553 -20.48 -24.02 13.82
N ILE A 554 -20.44 -22.73 13.53
CA ILE A 554 -19.52 -22.02 12.65
C ILE A 554 -18.08 -22.01 13.22
N ALA A 555 -17.09 -21.82 12.34
CA ALA A 555 -15.69 -21.64 12.74
C ALA A 555 -15.39 -20.14 13.01
N PRO A 556 -14.50 -19.80 13.96
CA PRO A 556 -14.36 -18.44 14.48
C PRO A 556 -14.20 -17.38 13.38
N ALA A 557 -15.20 -16.50 13.29
CA ALA A 557 -15.27 -15.47 12.26
C ALA A 557 -14.20 -14.41 12.52
N ASN A 558 -13.29 -14.16 11.58
CA ASN A 558 -12.38 -13.02 11.72
C ASN A 558 -13.21 -11.73 11.79
N ARG A 559 -12.97 -10.86 12.78
CA ARG A 559 -13.65 -9.55 12.92
C ARG A 559 -12.92 -8.49 12.07
N GLY A 560 -13.64 -7.45 11.64
CA GLY A 560 -13.15 -6.40 10.74
C GLY A 560 -13.84 -6.37 9.37
N LEU A 561 -13.17 -5.76 8.38
CA LEU A 561 -13.70 -5.55 7.02
C LEU A 561 -13.18 -6.62 6.05
N PHE A 562 -14.08 -7.25 5.29
CA PHE A 562 -13.75 -8.32 4.34
C PHE A 562 -14.48 -8.17 3.01
N ASN A 563 -13.80 -8.50 1.92
CA ASN A 563 -14.46 -8.75 0.64
C ASN A 563 -14.82 -10.23 0.50
N ARG A 564 -15.96 -10.49 -0.13
CA ARG A 564 -16.57 -11.79 -0.38
C ARG A 564 -17.21 -11.81 -1.76
N LYS A 565 -17.62 -12.99 -2.21
CA LYS A 565 -18.25 -13.22 -3.51
C LYS A 565 -19.42 -14.19 -3.35
N LEU A 566 -20.51 -13.90 -4.04
CA LEU A 566 -21.69 -14.76 -4.15
C LEU A 566 -22.02 -14.91 -5.64
N THR A 567 -22.20 -16.12 -6.14
CA THR A 567 -22.68 -16.33 -7.51
C THR A 567 -24.21 -16.36 -7.49
N TYR A 568 -24.84 -15.45 -8.23
CA TYR A 568 -26.28 -15.38 -8.37
C TYR A 568 -26.65 -15.18 -9.84
N ASP A 569 -27.61 -15.97 -10.36
CA ASP A 569 -28.06 -15.91 -11.76
C ASP A 569 -26.90 -15.98 -12.78
N ASN A 570 -25.95 -16.89 -12.52
CA ASN A 570 -24.69 -17.06 -13.27
C ASN A 570 -23.73 -15.86 -13.26
N LEU A 571 -24.02 -14.81 -12.48
CA LEU A 571 -23.14 -13.65 -12.28
C LEU A 571 -22.40 -13.77 -10.95
N GLU A 572 -21.07 -13.67 -10.98
CA GLU A 572 -20.27 -13.50 -9.77
C GLU A 572 -20.45 -12.06 -9.24
N ARG A 573 -21.00 -11.92 -8.02
CA ARG A 573 -21.28 -10.65 -7.37
C ARG A 573 -20.39 -10.47 -6.16
N GLU A 574 -19.59 -9.41 -6.16
CA GLU A 574 -18.75 -9.06 -5.01
C GLU A 574 -19.56 -8.34 -3.92
N TYR A 575 -19.19 -8.53 -2.66
CA TYR A 575 -19.73 -7.73 -1.56
C TYR A 575 -18.66 -7.52 -0.48
N THR A 576 -18.73 -6.37 0.20
CA THR A 576 -17.94 -6.09 1.38
C THR A 576 -18.79 -6.31 2.62
N VAL A 577 -18.31 -7.07 3.60
CA VAL A 577 -18.93 -7.26 4.91
C VAL A 577 -18.01 -6.72 6.01
N TYR A 578 -18.58 -5.97 6.95
CA TYR A 578 -17.93 -5.56 8.18
C TYR A 578 -18.55 -6.30 9.36
N ILE A 579 -17.69 -6.94 10.15
CA ILE A 579 -18.04 -7.68 11.36
C ILE A 579 -17.44 -6.91 12.54
N PRO A 580 -18.25 -6.37 13.47
CA PRO A 580 -17.75 -5.53 14.54
C PRO A 580 -16.92 -6.34 15.55
N SER A 581 -15.99 -5.70 16.26
CA SER A 581 -15.14 -6.42 17.24
C SER A 581 -15.92 -7.04 18.40
N SER A 582 -17.13 -6.54 18.68
CA SER A 582 -18.08 -7.04 19.69
C SER A 582 -18.86 -8.30 19.28
N TYR A 583 -18.85 -8.70 18.00
CA TYR A 583 -19.56 -9.90 17.55
C TYR A 583 -18.90 -11.18 18.09
N ASP A 584 -19.66 -12.04 18.77
CA ASP A 584 -19.20 -13.20 19.54
C ASP A 584 -19.59 -14.57 18.94
N GLU A 585 -20.33 -14.57 17.82
CA GLU A 585 -20.93 -15.75 17.15
C GLU A 585 -22.05 -16.47 17.94
N VAL A 586 -22.41 -15.99 19.13
CA VAL A 586 -23.47 -16.56 20.00
C VAL A 586 -24.68 -15.65 20.05
N SER A 587 -24.45 -14.34 20.13
CA SER A 587 -25.45 -13.28 20.20
C SER A 587 -25.98 -12.92 18.81
N GLU A 588 -27.31 -12.82 18.67
CA GLU A 588 -27.96 -12.40 17.44
C GLU A 588 -27.85 -10.88 17.23
N VAL A 589 -27.07 -10.47 16.23
CA VAL A 589 -26.80 -9.06 15.92
C VAL A 589 -27.63 -8.57 14.72
N PRO A 590 -27.97 -7.27 14.62
CA PRO A 590 -28.63 -6.72 13.44
C PRO A 590 -27.77 -6.83 12.17
N LEU A 591 -28.45 -6.79 11.02
CA LEU A 591 -27.83 -6.70 9.71
C LEU A 591 -28.26 -5.40 9.01
N LEU A 592 -27.30 -4.62 8.53
CA LEU A 592 -27.57 -3.42 7.74
C LEU A 592 -26.95 -3.52 6.34
N LEU A 593 -27.79 -3.47 5.30
CA LEU A 593 -27.39 -3.44 3.90
C LEU A 593 -27.21 -1.98 3.45
N HIS A 594 -26.08 -1.62 2.85
CA HIS A 594 -25.80 -0.27 2.37
C HIS A 594 -25.46 -0.24 0.87
N PHE A 595 -26.41 0.21 0.04
CA PHE A 595 -26.28 0.22 -1.42
C PHE A 595 -25.64 1.52 -1.96
N HIS A 596 -24.61 1.39 -2.79
CA HIS A 596 -23.89 2.53 -3.41
C HIS A 596 -24.67 3.16 -4.57
N GLY A 597 -24.31 4.39 -4.96
CA GLY A 597 -24.89 5.11 -6.10
C GLY A 597 -24.47 4.57 -7.48
N PHE A 598 -25.04 5.10 -8.55
CA PHE A 598 -24.73 4.66 -9.93
C PHE A 598 -23.27 4.97 -10.31
N GLY A 599 -22.52 3.94 -10.69
CA GLY A 599 -21.08 4.02 -10.97
C GLY A 599 -20.17 3.92 -9.74
N GLY A 600 -20.72 3.67 -8.55
CA GLY A 600 -19.98 3.47 -7.29
C GLY A 600 -19.45 2.04 -7.08
N SER A 601 -18.95 1.73 -5.88
CA SER A 601 -18.44 0.38 -5.55
C SER A 601 -18.91 -0.19 -4.22
N ALA A 602 -18.79 -1.52 -4.06
CA ALA A 602 -18.74 -2.15 -2.75
C ALA A 602 -17.70 -1.46 -1.85
N GLY A 603 -17.97 -1.40 -0.54
CA GLY A 603 -17.15 -0.68 0.42
C GLY A 603 -17.26 0.86 0.39
N GLU A 604 -17.58 1.48 -0.75
CA GLU A 604 -17.64 2.96 -0.89
C GLU A 604 -18.59 3.58 0.14
N GLY A 605 -19.84 3.09 0.16
CA GLY A 605 -20.85 3.52 1.12
C GLY A 605 -20.52 3.23 2.58
N LEU A 606 -19.63 2.26 2.87
CA LEU A 606 -19.25 1.89 4.23
C LEU A 606 -18.18 2.85 4.79
N ILE A 607 -17.28 3.30 3.92
CA ILE A 607 -16.08 4.09 4.25
C ILE A 607 -16.36 5.59 4.18
N PHE A 608 -17.11 6.08 3.17
CA PHE A 608 -17.34 7.52 2.98
C PHE A 608 -18.47 8.11 3.82
N SER A 609 -19.19 7.28 4.59
CA SER A 609 -20.38 7.68 5.35
C SER A 609 -20.21 7.58 6.88
N ASP A 610 -19.02 7.22 7.37
CA ASP A 610 -18.78 6.76 8.76
C ASP A 610 -19.56 5.50 9.20
N MET A 611 -20.41 4.88 8.37
CA MET A 611 -21.27 3.76 8.81
C MET A 611 -20.49 2.56 9.35
N GLN A 612 -19.28 2.27 8.84
CA GLN A 612 -18.40 1.24 9.41
C GLN A 612 -18.04 1.52 10.88
N LYS A 613 -17.84 2.79 11.26
CA LYS A 613 -17.55 3.19 12.64
C LYS A 613 -18.79 3.02 13.53
N ILE A 614 -19.98 3.28 12.99
CA ILE A 614 -21.25 3.12 13.70
C ILE A 614 -21.52 1.61 13.95
N ALA A 615 -21.30 0.76 12.93
CA ALA A 615 -21.36 -0.70 13.08
C ALA A 615 -20.43 -1.21 14.20
N GLU A 616 -19.20 -0.69 14.27
CA GLU A 616 -18.24 -1.02 15.33
C GLU A 616 -18.71 -0.60 16.73
N THR A 617 -19.30 0.59 16.89
CA THR A 617 -19.76 1.08 18.21
C THR A 617 -21.08 0.48 18.66
N GLU A 618 -21.93 0.04 17.73
CA GLU A 618 -23.32 -0.37 18.00
C GLU A 618 -23.54 -1.89 17.86
N GLY A 619 -22.53 -2.64 17.39
CA GLY A 619 -22.56 -4.10 17.39
C GLY A 619 -23.49 -4.72 16.35
N PHE A 620 -23.51 -4.20 15.11
CA PHE A 620 -24.23 -4.80 13.99
C PHE A 620 -23.31 -5.18 12.82
N ILE A 621 -23.70 -6.20 12.05
CA ILE A 621 -23.00 -6.57 10.82
C ILE A 621 -23.48 -5.69 9.67
N LEU A 622 -22.52 -5.14 8.91
CA LEU A 622 -22.76 -4.13 7.88
C LEU A 622 -22.27 -4.65 6.53
N VAL A 623 -23.15 -4.68 5.52
CA VAL A 623 -22.86 -5.28 4.21
C VAL A 623 -23.08 -4.26 3.09
N GLY A 624 -22.04 -4.02 2.29
CA GLY A 624 -22.06 -3.15 1.11
C GLY A 624 -21.82 -3.96 -0.18
N PRO A 625 -22.87 -4.39 -0.89
CA PRO A 625 -22.73 -5.21 -2.10
C PRO A 625 -22.35 -4.40 -3.35
N GLN A 626 -21.83 -5.09 -4.37
CA GLN A 626 -21.45 -4.50 -5.67
C GLN A 626 -22.60 -4.55 -6.68
N GLY A 627 -23.03 -3.40 -7.18
CA GLY A 627 -23.96 -3.25 -8.29
C GLY A 627 -23.36 -3.76 -9.61
N SER A 628 -24.17 -4.41 -10.44
CA SER A 628 -23.77 -5.08 -11.68
C SER A 628 -23.30 -4.09 -12.76
N SER A 629 -22.48 -4.51 -13.72
CA SER A 629 -21.92 -3.61 -14.75
C SER A 629 -22.89 -3.30 -15.89
N LEU A 630 -23.16 -2.01 -16.13
CA LEU A 630 -24.00 -1.52 -17.23
C LEU A 630 -23.18 -0.91 -18.38
N GLY A 631 -23.48 -1.37 -19.60
CA GLY A 631 -23.02 -0.81 -20.87
C GLY A 631 -21.52 -0.89 -21.13
N GLU A 632 -21.08 -0.38 -22.28
CA GLU A 632 -19.67 -0.39 -22.72
C GLU A 632 -18.71 0.23 -21.69
N LYS A 633 -19.18 1.24 -20.95
CA LYS A 633 -18.40 1.97 -19.94
C LYS A 633 -18.36 1.25 -18.58
N LYS A 634 -18.93 0.04 -18.48
CA LYS A 634 -18.96 -0.85 -17.30
C LYS A 634 -19.22 -0.12 -15.99
N ARG A 635 -20.23 0.74 -15.96
CA ARG A 635 -20.62 1.46 -14.75
C ARG A 635 -21.50 0.57 -13.90
N SER A 636 -21.18 0.41 -12.62
CA SER A 636 -22.03 -0.32 -11.68
C SER A 636 -23.43 0.31 -11.58
N HIS A 637 -24.46 -0.52 -11.42
CA HIS A 637 -25.84 -0.06 -11.28
C HIS A 637 -26.67 -1.04 -10.45
N TRP A 638 -27.89 -0.60 -10.15
CA TRP A 638 -28.92 -1.41 -9.52
C TRP A 638 -30.21 -1.33 -10.36
N ASN A 639 -30.75 -2.50 -10.74
CA ASN A 639 -32.14 -2.64 -11.17
C ASN A 639 -33.01 -2.76 -9.92
N HIS A 640 -33.74 -1.70 -9.62
CA HIS A 640 -34.59 -1.65 -8.43
C HIS A 640 -36.00 -2.19 -8.68
N GLN A 641 -36.29 -2.68 -9.88
CA GLN A 641 -37.59 -3.23 -10.27
C GLN A 641 -37.40 -4.68 -10.75
N PRO A 642 -38.42 -5.55 -10.69
CA PRO A 642 -38.32 -6.92 -11.23
C PRO A 642 -37.98 -6.94 -12.72
N LYS A 643 -37.41 -8.05 -13.20
CA LYS A 643 -37.08 -8.29 -14.62
C LYS A 643 -38.19 -7.94 -15.62
N SER A 644 -39.47 -8.03 -15.24
CA SER A 644 -40.63 -7.69 -16.06
C SER A 644 -40.97 -6.20 -16.15
N ALA A 645 -40.32 -5.33 -15.36
CA ALA A 645 -40.66 -3.92 -15.28
C ALA A 645 -40.10 -3.10 -16.46
N LYS A 646 -40.96 -2.25 -17.04
CA LYS A 646 -40.72 -1.48 -18.27
C LYS A 646 -39.50 -0.55 -18.23
N HIS A 647 -39.04 -0.16 -17.04
CA HIS A 647 -38.04 0.91 -16.86
C HIS A 647 -36.74 0.43 -16.17
N ASN A 648 -36.47 -0.87 -16.21
CA ASN A 648 -35.17 -1.42 -15.84
C ASN A 648 -34.06 -1.03 -16.84
N LYS A 649 -32.82 -1.06 -16.37
CA LYS A 649 -31.63 -0.63 -17.14
C LYS A 649 -30.89 -1.81 -17.77
N SER A 650 -31.09 -3.01 -17.25
CA SER A 650 -30.64 -4.29 -17.80
C SER A 650 -31.61 -5.40 -17.39
N ASP A 651 -31.27 -6.65 -17.69
CA ASP A 651 -31.96 -7.87 -17.30
C ASP A 651 -31.51 -8.44 -15.93
N VAL A 652 -30.52 -7.83 -15.26
CA VAL A 652 -30.00 -8.32 -13.97
C VAL A 652 -31.06 -8.23 -12.85
N ASP A 653 -31.26 -9.31 -12.10
CA ASP A 653 -32.12 -9.32 -10.90
C ASP A 653 -31.33 -8.97 -9.63
N ASP A 654 -31.36 -7.70 -9.23
CA ASP A 654 -30.75 -7.24 -7.99
C ASP A 654 -31.64 -7.46 -6.75
N LEU A 655 -32.95 -7.70 -6.92
CA LEU A 655 -33.88 -8.00 -5.82
C LEU A 655 -33.67 -9.43 -5.32
N GLY A 656 -33.66 -10.40 -6.24
CA GLY A 656 -33.34 -11.80 -5.98
C GLY A 656 -31.91 -11.99 -5.48
N PHE A 657 -30.92 -11.30 -6.08
CA PHE A 657 -29.55 -11.27 -5.59
C PHE A 657 -29.47 -10.76 -4.14
N THR A 658 -30.20 -9.69 -3.79
CA THR A 658 -30.22 -9.18 -2.42
C THR A 658 -30.82 -10.21 -1.46
N SER A 659 -31.88 -10.92 -1.87
CA SER A 659 -32.48 -11.98 -1.05
C SER A 659 -31.48 -13.11 -0.76
N ALA A 660 -30.79 -13.59 -1.80
CA ALA A 660 -29.77 -14.63 -1.68
C ALA A 660 -28.55 -14.18 -0.89
N LEU A 661 -28.16 -12.89 -0.97
CA LEU A 661 -27.09 -12.32 -0.16
C LEU A 661 -27.47 -12.26 1.32
N ILE A 662 -28.72 -11.95 1.65
CA ILE A 662 -29.21 -12.04 3.04
C ILE A 662 -29.08 -13.47 3.54
N ASP A 663 -29.47 -14.47 2.74
CA ASP A 663 -29.42 -15.89 3.12
C ASP A 663 -27.97 -16.40 3.27
N GLU A 664 -27.04 -15.96 2.41
CA GLU A 664 -25.60 -16.21 2.54
C GLU A 664 -24.97 -15.52 3.77
N ILE A 665 -25.58 -14.43 4.27
CA ILE A 665 -25.16 -13.82 5.53
C ILE A 665 -25.74 -14.61 6.73
N PHE A 666 -26.96 -15.15 6.67
CA PHE A 666 -27.49 -16.05 7.70
C PHE A 666 -26.73 -17.38 7.80
N SER A 667 -26.28 -17.96 6.68
CA SER A 667 -25.53 -19.22 6.68
C SER A 667 -24.15 -19.11 7.36
N ASN A 668 -23.59 -17.89 7.41
CA ASN A 668 -22.25 -17.61 7.94
C ASN A 668 -22.23 -16.87 9.30
N TYR A 669 -23.32 -16.20 9.71
CA TYR A 669 -23.34 -15.35 10.90
C TYR A 669 -24.65 -15.42 11.69
N SER A 670 -24.55 -15.30 13.02
CA SER A 670 -25.65 -15.22 13.97
C SER A 670 -26.33 -13.84 13.88
N ILE A 671 -27.20 -13.68 12.89
CA ILE A 671 -28.00 -12.47 12.65
C ILE A 671 -29.37 -12.60 13.31
N ASP A 672 -29.86 -11.51 13.89
CA ASP A 672 -31.26 -11.39 14.29
C ASP A 672 -32.16 -11.26 13.05
N SER A 673 -32.97 -12.29 12.79
CA SER A 673 -33.82 -12.35 11.59
C SER A 673 -34.97 -11.34 11.55
N LYS A 674 -35.19 -10.58 12.62
CA LYS A 674 -36.18 -9.50 12.72
C LYS A 674 -35.53 -8.12 12.56
N ARG A 675 -34.20 -7.98 12.74
CA ARG A 675 -33.46 -6.72 12.68
C ARG A 675 -32.56 -6.63 11.44
N ILE A 676 -33.16 -6.75 10.25
CA ILE A 676 -32.50 -6.49 8.97
C ILE A 676 -32.97 -5.15 8.41
N TYR A 677 -32.02 -4.30 8.03
CA TYR A 677 -32.28 -2.95 7.54
C TYR A 677 -31.63 -2.73 6.17
N ALA A 678 -32.21 -1.86 5.34
CA ALA A 678 -31.64 -1.48 4.05
C ALA A 678 -31.55 0.05 3.90
N CYS A 679 -30.37 0.56 3.56
CA CYS A 679 -30.17 1.95 3.21
C CYS A 679 -29.40 2.08 1.89
N GLY A 680 -29.50 3.24 1.25
CA GLY A 680 -28.70 3.50 0.07
C GLY A 680 -28.68 4.96 -0.34
N TYR A 681 -27.82 5.25 -1.33
CA TYR A 681 -27.67 6.56 -1.93
C TYR A 681 -28.04 6.53 -3.42
N SER A 682 -28.81 7.49 -3.92
CA SER A 682 -29.12 7.65 -5.34
C SER A 682 -29.72 6.37 -5.94
N ASN A 683 -29.11 5.77 -6.96
CA ASN A 683 -29.57 4.47 -7.51
C ASN A 683 -29.64 3.34 -6.46
N GLY A 684 -28.79 3.36 -5.42
CA GLY A 684 -28.86 2.43 -4.30
C GLY A 684 -30.04 2.70 -3.37
N ALA A 685 -30.45 3.97 -3.23
CA ALA A 685 -31.65 4.36 -2.48
C ALA A 685 -32.92 3.85 -3.18
N PHE A 686 -32.97 3.87 -4.53
CA PHE A 686 -34.09 3.28 -5.29
C PHE A 686 -34.25 1.79 -4.97
N LEU A 687 -33.13 1.05 -4.86
CA LEU A 687 -33.14 -0.37 -4.50
C LEU A 687 -33.59 -0.56 -3.05
N ALA A 688 -33.02 0.17 -2.08
CA ALA A 688 -33.44 0.12 -0.67
C ALA A 688 -34.96 0.35 -0.51
N ASN A 689 -35.51 1.37 -1.19
CA ASN A 689 -36.94 1.69 -1.24
C ASN A 689 -37.83 0.62 -1.91
N SER A 690 -37.24 -0.26 -2.71
CA SER A 690 -37.95 -1.35 -3.38
C SER A 690 -37.90 -2.64 -2.57
N LEU A 691 -36.81 -2.85 -1.80
CA LEU A 691 -36.65 -3.97 -0.89
C LEU A 691 -37.68 -3.95 0.25
N SER A 692 -38.13 -2.78 0.73
CA SER A 692 -39.24 -2.68 1.69
C SER A 692 -40.59 -3.14 1.16
N CYS A 693 -40.78 -3.24 -0.16
CA CYS A 693 -41.95 -3.91 -0.73
C CYS A 693 -41.65 -5.40 -0.99
N TYR A 694 -40.59 -5.69 -1.77
CA TYR A 694 -40.33 -7.00 -2.34
C TYR A 694 -39.72 -8.01 -1.37
N LEU A 695 -38.88 -7.57 -0.44
CA LEU A 695 -38.33 -8.39 0.65
C LEU A 695 -38.90 -7.94 2.01
N SER A 696 -40.17 -7.54 2.03
CA SER A 696 -40.89 -7.21 3.28
C SER A 696 -41.07 -8.41 4.22
N ASN A 697 -40.74 -9.63 3.80
CA ASN A 697 -40.58 -10.78 4.69
C ASN A 697 -39.21 -10.86 5.38
N LYS A 698 -38.30 -9.92 5.10
CA LYS A 698 -36.93 -9.85 5.64
C LYS A 698 -36.58 -8.45 6.19
N ILE A 699 -36.97 -7.37 5.52
CA ILE A 699 -36.52 -5.99 5.82
C ILE A 699 -37.48 -5.26 6.77
N ALA A 700 -37.01 -4.94 7.98
CA ALA A 700 -37.78 -4.26 9.02
C ALA A 700 -37.94 -2.74 8.79
N ALA A 701 -36.88 -2.06 8.33
CA ALA A 701 -36.85 -0.62 8.17
C ALA A 701 -35.89 -0.18 7.04
N VAL A 702 -36.18 0.97 6.43
CA VAL A 702 -35.45 1.48 5.25
C VAL A 702 -35.04 2.95 5.39
N ALA A 703 -33.87 3.30 4.84
CA ALA A 703 -33.40 4.67 4.72
C ALA A 703 -33.05 5.08 3.27
N SER A 704 -33.66 6.16 2.80
CA SER A 704 -33.49 6.70 1.46
C SER A 704 -32.69 7.99 1.45
N ILE A 705 -31.56 8.02 0.74
CA ILE A 705 -30.71 9.21 0.62
C ILE A 705 -30.64 9.62 -0.86
N ALA A 706 -31.20 10.79 -1.20
CA ALA A 706 -31.35 11.28 -2.57
C ALA A 706 -32.04 10.27 -3.52
N GLY A 707 -33.16 9.68 -3.09
CA GLY A 707 -33.83 8.58 -3.80
C GLY A 707 -35.36 8.56 -3.70
N PHE A 708 -36.01 8.07 -4.75
CA PHE A 708 -37.46 7.91 -4.86
C PHE A 708 -37.91 6.45 -4.71
N MET A 709 -39.22 6.24 -4.53
CA MET A 709 -39.91 5.02 -4.97
C MET A 709 -40.40 5.18 -6.41
N SER A 710 -40.36 4.11 -7.21
CA SER A 710 -40.89 4.13 -8.57
C SER A 710 -42.35 3.69 -8.63
N THR A 711 -43.08 4.20 -9.61
CA THR A 711 -44.52 3.98 -9.81
C THR A 711 -44.90 2.51 -9.95
N GLU A 712 -44.07 1.71 -10.63
CA GLU A 712 -44.33 0.27 -10.86
C GLU A 712 -44.27 -0.56 -9.57
N ILE A 713 -43.46 -0.15 -8.59
CA ILE A 713 -43.31 -0.84 -7.29
C ILE A 713 -44.63 -0.75 -6.52
N ILE A 714 -45.12 0.47 -6.30
CA ILE A 714 -46.32 0.73 -5.49
C ILE A 714 -47.63 0.24 -6.13
N LYS A 715 -47.68 0.10 -7.47
CA LYS A 715 -48.84 -0.45 -8.20
C LYS A 715 -49.04 -1.94 -7.95
N HIS A 716 -47.95 -2.69 -7.81
CA HIS A 716 -47.99 -4.14 -7.89
C HIS A 716 -47.62 -4.84 -6.58
N HIS A 717 -46.88 -4.18 -5.68
CA HIS A 717 -46.39 -4.80 -4.44
C HIS A 717 -46.62 -3.87 -3.24
N ARG A 718 -47.37 -4.35 -2.25
CA ARG A 718 -47.52 -3.71 -0.92
C ARG A 718 -46.69 -4.52 0.10
N PRO A 719 -46.00 -3.87 1.06
CA PRO A 719 -45.31 -4.59 2.13
C PRO A 719 -46.27 -5.45 2.98
N ILE A 720 -45.77 -6.52 3.58
CA ILE A 720 -46.60 -7.43 4.40
C ILE A 720 -46.75 -7.01 5.87
N HIS A 721 -45.95 -6.04 6.35
CA HIS A 721 -46.02 -5.45 7.69
C HIS A 721 -45.83 -3.92 7.62
N PRO A 722 -46.20 -3.15 8.65
CA PRO A 722 -45.85 -1.72 8.73
C PRO A 722 -44.33 -1.55 8.75
N THR A 723 -43.80 -0.67 7.90
CA THR A 723 -42.34 -0.51 7.70
C THR A 723 -41.92 0.89 8.10
N ALA A 724 -40.93 1.02 8.99
CA ALA A 724 -40.38 2.33 9.34
C ALA A 724 -39.46 2.85 8.23
N VAL A 725 -39.65 4.12 7.81
CA VAL A 725 -38.92 4.72 6.69
C VAL A 725 -38.39 6.11 7.04
N ILE A 726 -37.11 6.35 6.75
CA ILE A 726 -36.46 7.66 6.87
C ILE A 726 -35.92 8.15 5.52
N ILE A 727 -36.18 9.42 5.18
CA ILE A 727 -35.91 10.00 3.85
C ILE A 727 -35.06 11.26 4.00
N PHE A 728 -34.02 11.41 3.17
CA PHE A 728 -33.16 12.58 3.10
C PHE A 728 -33.08 13.09 1.66
N HIS A 729 -33.76 14.20 1.32
CA HIS A 729 -33.82 14.69 -0.06
C HIS A 729 -33.68 16.21 -0.18
N GLY A 730 -32.97 16.67 -1.20
CA GLY A 730 -32.76 18.08 -1.48
C GLY A 730 -33.78 18.63 -2.48
N THR A 731 -34.32 19.83 -2.23
CA THR A 731 -35.34 20.44 -3.11
C THR A 731 -34.81 20.79 -4.52
N GLU A 732 -33.51 21.05 -4.64
CA GLU A 732 -32.78 21.42 -5.86
C GLU A 732 -31.96 20.23 -6.42
N ASP A 733 -32.45 19.00 -6.24
CA ASP A 733 -31.83 17.80 -6.80
C ASP A 733 -32.07 17.70 -8.33
N GLN A 734 -31.11 18.22 -9.10
CA GLN A 734 -31.11 18.20 -10.56
C GLN A 734 -30.76 16.83 -11.19
N ILE A 735 -30.59 15.76 -10.40
CA ILE A 735 -30.31 14.40 -10.88
C ILE A 735 -31.47 13.45 -10.58
N VAL A 736 -32.10 13.62 -9.41
CA VAL A 736 -33.27 12.88 -8.92
C VAL A 736 -34.27 13.90 -8.37
N PRO A 737 -35.14 14.50 -9.21
CA PRO A 737 -35.98 15.63 -8.81
C PRO A 737 -36.85 15.34 -7.58
N TYR A 738 -36.94 16.31 -6.68
CA TYR A 738 -37.82 16.24 -5.50
C TYR A 738 -39.30 16.05 -5.91
N GLU A 739 -39.71 16.71 -6.99
CA GLU A 739 -41.04 16.58 -7.61
C GLU A 739 -41.27 15.26 -8.37
N GLY A 740 -40.28 14.36 -8.39
CA GLY A 740 -40.36 13.08 -9.07
C GLY A 740 -40.25 13.19 -10.59
N ILE A 741 -40.71 12.15 -11.30
CA ILE A 741 -40.71 12.07 -12.77
C ILE A 741 -42.01 11.38 -13.18
N GLU A 742 -42.88 12.07 -13.89
CA GLU A 742 -44.22 11.56 -14.25
C GLU A 742 -44.15 10.17 -14.92
N GLY A 743 -45.04 9.28 -14.48
CA GLY A 743 -45.11 7.89 -14.94
C GLY A 743 -44.02 6.95 -14.41
N TYR A 744 -42.88 7.46 -13.90
CA TYR A 744 -41.72 6.64 -13.50
C TYR A 744 -41.37 6.73 -12.01
N ALA A 745 -41.24 7.92 -11.45
CA ALA A 745 -40.78 8.18 -10.09
C ALA A 745 -41.80 9.04 -9.32
N LEU A 746 -42.10 8.65 -8.08
CA LEU A 746 -42.91 9.49 -7.19
C LEU A 746 -42.14 10.77 -6.83
N SER A 747 -42.88 11.85 -6.58
CA SER A 747 -42.32 12.96 -5.79
C SER A 747 -42.04 12.48 -4.37
N ILE A 748 -41.13 13.15 -3.68
CA ILE A 748 -40.79 12.82 -2.29
C ILE A 748 -42.02 12.99 -1.39
N ASP A 749 -42.83 14.03 -1.62
CA ASP A 749 -44.08 14.24 -0.89
C ASP A 749 -45.07 13.07 -1.14
N ARG A 750 -45.23 12.57 -2.38
CA ARG A 750 -46.07 11.38 -2.67
C ARG A 750 -45.50 10.07 -2.13
N MET A 751 -44.18 9.95 -2.00
CA MET A 751 -43.55 8.81 -1.34
C MET A 751 -43.83 8.84 0.16
N ILE A 752 -43.84 10.02 0.78
CA ILE A 752 -44.23 10.22 2.19
C ILE A 752 -45.72 9.88 2.37
N ASP A 753 -46.61 10.42 1.52
CA ASP A 753 -48.05 10.13 1.55
C ASP A 753 -48.33 8.61 1.48
N TYR A 754 -47.65 7.89 0.59
CA TYR A 754 -47.76 6.42 0.46
C TYR A 754 -47.43 5.70 1.78
N TRP A 755 -46.34 6.10 2.45
CA TRP A 755 -45.96 5.48 3.73
C TRP A 755 -46.86 5.92 4.88
N ILE A 756 -47.41 7.14 4.87
CA ILE A 756 -48.41 7.60 5.84
C ILE A 756 -49.70 6.77 5.71
N GLU A 757 -50.24 6.61 4.50
CA GLU A 757 -51.43 5.79 4.23
C GLU A 757 -51.16 4.33 4.64
N PHE A 758 -50.09 3.74 4.13
CA PHE A 758 -49.79 2.33 4.33
C PHE A 758 -49.50 1.99 5.80
N ASN A 759 -48.68 2.78 6.49
CA ASN A 759 -48.42 2.56 7.92
C ASN A 759 -49.58 3.06 8.80
N SER A 760 -50.46 3.90 8.28
CA SER A 760 -51.54 4.56 9.03
C SER A 760 -51.00 5.38 10.20
N THR A 761 -49.99 6.23 9.94
CA THR A 761 -49.44 7.18 10.92
C THR A 761 -50.36 8.37 11.14
N ASP A 762 -50.00 9.24 12.08
CA ASP A 762 -50.47 10.63 12.10
C ASP A 762 -50.30 11.26 10.70
N THR A 763 -51.27 12.08 10.29
CA THR A 763 -51.20 12.86 9.03
C THR A 763 -50.60 14.25 9.24
N ILE A 764 -50.47 14.69 10.50
CA ILE A 764 -49.81 15.94 10.89
C ILE A 764 -48.48 15.57 11.55
N PRO A 765 -47.32 15.99 11.01
CA PRO A 765 -46.02 15.61 11.55
C PRO A 765 -45.58 16.52 12.70
N ASP A 766 -44.88 15.94 13.67
CA ASP A 766 -43.96 16.72 14.50
C ASP A 766 -42.91 17.38 13.58
N THR A 767 -42.82 18.70 13.62
CA THR A 767 -41.98 19.48 12.69
C THR A 767 -40.88 20.22 13.43
N ASN A 768 -39.64 20.01 13.01
CA ASN A 768 -38.43 20.64 13.55
C ASN A 768 -37.65 21.33 12.43
N VAL A 769 -37.31 22.61 12.60
CA VAL A 769 -36.62 23.40 11.57
C VAL A 769 -35.29 23.89 12.12
N PHE A 770 -34.20 23.46 11.49
CA PHE A 770 -32.84 23.76 11.95
C PHE A 770 -31.91 24.20 10.80
N LYS A 771 -30.78 24.80 11.17
CA LYS A 771 -29.66 25.01 10.25
C LYS A 771 -28.73 23.80 10.32
N ASN A 772 -28.36 23.28 9.16
CA ASN A 772 -27.36 22.24 8.99
C ASN A 772 -26.00 22.66 9.56
N ASP A 773 -25.51 21.97 10.61
CA ASP A 773 -24.23 22.28 11.25
C ASP A 773 -23.01 21.60 10.57
N SER A 774 -23.23 20.94 9.43
CA SER A 774 -22.18 20.22 8.69
C SER A 774 -21.02 21.13 8.28
N LYS A 775 -19.80 20.64 8.49
CA LYS A 775 -18.58 21.36 8.08
C LYS A 775 -18.58 21.55 6.56
N LYS A 776 -18.24 22.74 6.10
CA LYS A 776 -18.17 23.08 4.67
C LYS A 776 -17.10 22.24 3.93
N ILE A 777 -17.52 21.12 3.33
CA ILE A 777 -16.67 20.21 2.57
C ILE A 777 -16.49 20.72 1.13
N GLU A 778 -15.25 21.00 0.73
CA GLU A 778 -14.89 21.17 -0.68
C GLU A 778 -14.82 19.80 -1.38
N SER A 779 -15.97 19.25 -1.74
CA SER A 779 -16.02 17.99 -2.51
C SER A 779 -15.48 18.21 -3.93
N SER A 780 -14.64 17.28 -4.38
CA SER A 780 -14.18 17.18 -5.78
C SER A 780 -14.58 15.86 -6.45
N ALA A 781 -15.40 15.06 -5.77
CA ALA A 781 -16.04 13.90 -6.38
C ALA A 781 -16.98 14.37 -7.51
N TYR A 782 -16.95 13.69 -8.65
CA TYR A 782 -17.85 13.91 -9.79
C TYR A 782 -17.82 15.30 -10.48
N GLY A 783 -16.68 15.99 -10.45
CA GLY A 783 -16.16 16.66 -11.65
C GLY A 783 -16.80 17.96 -12.15
N LYS A 784 -17.75 18.58 -11.44
CA LYS A 784 -18.20 19.96 -11.70
C LYS A 784 -17.88 20.91 -10.53
N LYS A 785 -17.44 22.13 -10.84
CA LYS A 785 -17.13 23.19 -9.86
C LYS A 785 -18.39 23.88 -9.31
N ASN A 786 -19.22 23.16 -8.56
CA ASN A 786 -20.24 23.79 -7.71
C ASN A 786 -19.77 23.73 -6.26
N SER A 787 -19.24 24.84 -5.73
CA SER A 787 -18.75 24.93 -4.36
C SER A 787 -19.92 25.06 -3.37
N LEU A 788 -20.40 23.93 -2.85
CA LEU A 788 -21.64 23.86 -2.10
C LEU A 788 -21.54 24.54 -0.72
N LYS A 789 -22.55 25.35 -0.39
CA LYS A 789 -22.66 26.13 0.86
C LYS A 789 -23.43 25.36 1.95
N TYR A 790 -23.20 24.04 2.10
CA TYR A 790 -24.05 23.20 2.96
C TYR A 790 -24.13 23.65 4.43
N GLY A 791 -23.04 24.14 5.03
CA GLY A 791 -22.92 24.40 6.47
C GLY A 791 -23.72 25.57 7.05
N GLU A 792 -24.76 26.04 6.34
CA GLU A 792 -25.83 26.90 6.88
C GLU A 792 -27.23 26.56 6.30
N ALA A 793 -27.36 25.51 5.48
CA ALA A 793 -28.60 25.19 4.77
C ALA A 793 -29.76 24.92 5.74
N LYS A 794 -30.96 25.41 5.40
CA LYS A 794 -32.18 25.15 6.18
C LYS A 794 -32.62 23.70 5.94
N VAL A 795 -32.85 22.98 7.03
CA VAL A 795 -33.42 21.63 7.01
C VAL A 795 -34.77 21.69 7.72
N GLU A 796 -35.79 21.10 7.10
CA GLU A 796 -37.10 20.89 7.68
C GLU A 796 -37.26 19.39 7.92
N HIS A 797 -37.30 18.99 9.19
CA HIS A 797 -37.48 17.61 9.63
C HIS A 797 -38.92 17.40 10.04
N TYR A 798 -39.56 16.40 9.44
CA TYR A 798 -40.94 16.00 9.68
C TYR A 798 -40.93 14.56 10.23
N SER A 799 -41.69 14.32 11.31
CA SER A 799 -41.85 13.00 11.92
C SER A 799 -43.33 12.68 12.07
N TYR A 800 -43.82 11.78 11.22
CA TYR A 800 -45.18 11.24 11.25
C TYR A 800 -45.16 9.97 12.12
N LYS A 801 -45.83 10.00 13.27
CA LYS A 801 -45.71 9.00 14.33
C LYS A 801 -46.96 8.12 14.43
N ASN A 802 -47.04 7.32 15.49
CA ASN A 802 -48.23 6.54 15.86
C ASN A 802 -48.79 5.60 14.77
N GLY A 803 -47.96 5.18 13.81
CA GLY A 803 -48.34 4.18 12.82
C GLY A 803 -48.67 2.83 13.44
N ARG A 804 -49.25 1.93 12.63
CA ARG A 804 -49.48 0.53 13.02
C ARG A 804 -48.17 -0.07 13.55
N ASN A 805 -48.25 -0.70 14.72
CA ASN A 805 -47.12 -1.23 15.47
C ASN A 805 -46.05 -0.17 15.86
N GLN A 806 -46.47 1.09 16.01
CA GLN A 806 -45.65 2.26 16.39
C GLN A 806 -44.49 2.59 15.43
N VAL A 807 -44.58 2.18 14.15
CA VAL A 807 -43.64 2.66 13.13
C VAL A 807 -43.86 4.16 12.86
N SER A 808 -42.83 4.81 12.34
CA SER A 808 -42.89 6.22 11.93
C SER A 808 -42.35 6.41 10.51
N VAL A 809 -42.75 7.52 9.89
CA VAL A 809 -42.15 8.04 8.66
C VAL A 809 -41.42 9.33 9.03
N GLU A 810 -40.13 9.41 8.73
CA GLU A 810 -39.33 10.60 8.98
C GLU A 810 -38.76 11.16 7.67
N HIS A 811 -38.85 12.48 7.47
CA HIS A 811 -38.31 13.14 6.29
C HIS A 811 -37.50 14.38 6.66
N TYR A 812 -36.27 14.45 6.16
CA TYR A 812 -35.37 15.59 6.26
C TYR A 812 -35.29 16.30 4.90
N LYS A 813 -36.07 17.37 4.73
CA LYS A 813 -36.11 18.21 3.53
C LYS A 813 -34.95 19.21 3.58
N ILE A 814 -33.96 19.06 2.71
CA ILE A 814 -32.86 20.04 2.60
C ILE A 814 -33.27 21.13 1.60
N ILE A 815 -33.63 22.30 2.12
CA ILE A 815 -33.99 23.47 1.31
C ILE A 815 -32.75 24.00 0.59
N GLU A 816 -32.87 24.23 -0.72
CA GLU A 816 -31.75 24.52 -1.65
C GLU A 816 -30.68 23.39 -1.72
N GLY A 817 -30.96 22.21 -1.14
CA GLY A 817 -30.08 21.05 -1.22
C GLY A 817 -30.16 20.37 -2.59
N ASN A 818 -29.02 19.90 -3.12
CA ASN A 818 -28.98 19.09 -4.35
C ASN A 818 -28.74 17.59 -4.07
N HIS A 819 -28.49 16.83 -5.14
CA HIS A 819 -28.25 15.38 -5.16
C HIS A 819 -27.20 14.81 -4.19
N TRP A 820 -26.34 15.64 -3.59
CA TRP A 820 -25.36 15.21 -2.58
C TRP A 820 -25.75 15.73 -1.19
N PRO A 821 -26.92 15.35 -0.62
CA PRO A 821 -27.38 15.87 0.65
C PRO A 821 -26.34 15.61 1.74
N GLN A 822 -26.02 16.66 2.49
CA GLN A 822 -25.16 16.61 3.65
C GLN A 822 -25.93 17.25 4.80
N ILE A 823 -26.22 16.48 5.84
CA ILE A 823 -26.83 16.97 7.07
C ILE A 823 -25.94 16.56 8.23
N SER A 824 -25.75 17.50 9.15
CA SER A 824 -25.37 17.22 10.52
C SER A 824 -26.31 18.01 11.44
N TYR A 825 -26.77 17.37 12.51
CA TYR A 825 -27.69 17.91 13.50
C TYR A 825 -27.21 17.49 14.89
N GLN A 826 -26.87 18.48 15.73
CA GLN A 826 -26.35 18.25 17.10
C GLN A 826 -25.08 17.37 17.11
N GLY A 827 -24.34 17.33 16.00
CA GLY A 827 -23.17 16.48 15.80
C GLY A 827 -23.44 15.09 15.21
N SER A 828 -24.70 14.66 15.08
CA SER A 828 -25.08 13.45 14.34
C SER A 828 -25.13 13.72 12.84
N ASN A 829 -24.30 13.00 12.07
CA ASN A 829 -24.34 13.00 10.60
C ASN A 829 -25.50 12.13 10.07
N ILE A 830 -25.78 12.19 8.76
CA ILE A 830 -26.83 11.37 8.12
C ILE A 830 -26.76 9.89 8.53
N SER A 831 -25.58 9.25 8.53
CA SER A 831 -25.46 7.83 8.89
C SER A 831 -25.80 7.53 10.34
N ARG A 832 -25.48 8.45 11.28
CA ARG A 832 -25.89 8.33 12.67
C ARG A 832 -27.41 8.47 12.80
N LEU A 833 -28.01 9.45 12.13
CA LEU A 833 -29.47 9.61 12.06
C LEU A 833 -30.17 8.38 11.44
N VAL A 834 -29.58 7.77 10.40
CA VAL A 834 -30.06 6.52 9.79
C VAL A 834 -30.06 5.37 10.82
N TRP A 835 -28.96 5.19 11.55
CA TRP A 835 -28.88 4.13 12.56
C TRP A 835 -29.79 4.37 13.76
N ASP A 836 -29.81 5.60 14.30
CA ASP A 836 -30.68 6.04 15.40
C ASP A 836 -32.17 5.90 15.04
N PHE A 837 -32.50 5.92 13.75
CA PHE A 837 -33.83 5.61 13.24
C PHE A 837 -34.09 4.11 13.13
N VAL A 838 -33.32 3.37 12.32
CA VAL A 838 -33.67 1.97 11.97
C VAL A 838 -33.54 1.02 13.15
N SER A 839 -32.57 1.23 14.05
CA SER A 839 -32.30 0.35 15.19
C SER A 839 -33.42 0.29 16.23
N ARG A 840 -34.34 1.26 16.21
CA ARG A 840 -35.58 1.29 17.03
C ARG A 840 -36.57 0.19 16.63
N TYR A 841 -36.43 -0.38 15.43
CA TYR A 841 -37.44 -1.23 14.82
C TYR A 841 -36.97 -2.67 14.61
N ASP A 842 -37.92 -3.59 14.63
CA ASP A 842 -37.79 -4.94 14.08
C ASP A 842 -38.97 -5.21 13.11
N ILE A 843 -39.03 -6.39 12.49
CA ILE A 843 -40.07 -6.75 11.50
C ILE A 843 -41.51 -6.73 12.06
N HIS A 844 -41.67 -6.67 13.38
CA HIS A 844 -42.96 -6.52 14.04
C HIS A 844 -43.30 -5.06 14.39
N GLY A 845 -42.36 -4.11 14.34
CA GLY A 845 -42.60 -2.68 14.60
C GLY A 845 -41.60 -2.06 15.55
N LEU A 846 -42.04 -1.09 16.37
CA LEU A 846 -41.19 -0.48 17.40
C LEU A 846 -40.83 -1.50 18.49
N ARG A 847 -39.53 -1.67 18.73
CA ARG A 847 -39.02 -2.60 19.73
C ARG A 847 -39.32 -2.10 21.15
N GLN A 848 -39.69 -3.02 22.03
CA GLN A 848 -39.59 -2.81 23.47
C GLN A 848 -38.13 -3.09 23.88
N HIS A 849 -37.59 -2.24 24.76
CA HIS A 849 -36.19 -2.25 25.19
C HIS A 849 -35.98 -2.99 26.51
#